data_AF-A0A960G6G5-F1
#
_entry.id   AF-A0A960G6G5-F1
#
_cell.length_a   1.000
_cell.length_b   1.000
_cell.length_c   1.000
_cell.angle_alpha   90.00
_cell.angle_beta   90.00
_cell.angle_gamma   90.00
#
_symmetry.space_group_name_H-M   'P 1'
#
loop_
_entity.id
_entity.type
_entity.pdbx_description
1 polymer ?
#
loop_
_entity_poly.entity_id
_entity_poly.type
_entity_poly.pdbx_seq_one_letter_code
_entity_poly.pdbx_strand_id
1 'polypeptide(L)'
;MPVQVQPRIVLADDFTPQRVYKPLAFKLDEAGVTDCTLCHVDRYSTGDGGIASQVGRSTRLHGDDPDVQAYLALPDSAFDPRRPDVGRQHGVVHLYLTDIHPSVVHDEYVGAIVKCGTTLFLRLSTSSTQRQIKRYDSADSNAFTALMVALLNATAANLTQLRFGDDTRRAGRETSNWQEITSRAAELGKLLTFGQKTYDPQSEHLLISLLGGMNHQDSVTRIKSLTGGRVEKLLTSSCPISEGQLPHGIRHLRREDGRVVLGDRKTKYAEADRAWHPVIVEALRMHAAGADYVDIGLEVLVRHRVPRRGQKSAPGSTYADLETERDLLSDATKTFFVNGKRTKPDEEHLYLGKFAVWETGRYPYRLANDLKQRGTAVGGLVPHYTGPDDVTGYFDLELDWQTPLTGFRDDAERAEVIGKCRERILRERRTPQTPPGRDSDAGDVRALAGPYDRWEAAGPGDERWPGDRTMYGVTTRTHNSGKNTFILVHYPLSVGVDMIGRPCGLMRFAGKPGQHVAATWASDAYCASAATAIQRLVEDKILDPASVVPVVAATATTASPDHKRERSQLETKRDTAIDKARELDKEADGFERLAARKEAAGDSLAADRYEEKARQAAADADEQRHAADRYEAKLQSIRKDTPGAAEPVDANLTLVAYLQAGLHRASLNNGRSSRAFQAVASKHIVDRRFRVSGDLVAWTATLVVPCINGDEVRIPIAGLMENIRERKGKELARADLVAEYVLRDGRSLDDVARQQTATRKTVMTKRLMPWLRDHGVTARGAKNALVDHPFEAVQRIVYEQVTDGSRDYSERWHAAFVDRLRRTYLDPGLAWGDAACPDDTTWIADALRLLTSDTDTRKHGMRVLDLAIALDKTEQEVRELVKPQKRPGGFTRPRYLAYATKAKTHVKAVGCPHSSCRGRRHADHVVLLPEAAASGYGVLCRHCRRSPAVHDTWPKTQFPEQYLEQVTNRSVVGGLRLGSQTYVVARSPE
;
A
#
# COMPACT_ATOMS: atom_id res chain seq x y z
N MET A 1 -19.92 9.94 -2.31
CA MET A 1 -18.77 9.04 -2.02
C MET A 1 -19.26 7.94 -1.08
N PRO A 2 -18.74 6.70 -1.12
CA PRO A 2 -18.98 5.77 -0.03
C PRO A 2 -18.31 6.38 1.21
N VAL A 3 -19.09 6.65 2.24
CA VAL A 3 -18.60 7.16 3.52
C VAL A 3 -17.55 6.18 4.01
N GLN A 4 -16.28 6.62 4.06
CA GLN A 4 -15.20 5.81 4.61
C GLN A 4 -15.32 5.92 6.14
N VAL A 5 -16.25 5.15 6.69
CA VAL A 5 -16.49 5.16 8.13
C VAL A 5 -15.25 4.60 8.81
N GLN A 6 -14.63 5.39 9.70
CA GLN A 6 -13.52 4.90 10.50
C GLN A 6 -14.00 3.69 11.31
N PRO A 7 -13.25 2.57 11.34
CA PRO A 7 -13.62 1.44 12.17
C PRO A 7 -13.59 1.88 13.63
N ARG A 8 -14.74 1.82 14.31
CA ARG A 8 -14.82 1.96 15.77
C ARG A 8 -13.79 1.01 16.39
N ILE A 9 -12.99 1.53 17.32
CA ILE A 9 -12.10 0.69 18.13
C ILE A 9 -13.00 -0.24 18.93
N VAL A 10 -12.92 -1.53 18.64
CA VAL A 10 -13.69 -2.58 19.31
C VAL A 10 -12.97 -2.89 20.62
N LEU A 11 -13.61 -2.61 21.75
CA LEU A 11 -13.07 -2.87 23.08
C LEU A 11 -13.61 -4.20 23.60
N ALA A 12 -12.86 -4.86 24.48
CA ALA A 12 -13.36 -6.07 25.15
C ALA A 12 -14.69 -5.80 25.89
N ASP A 13 -14.85 -4.58 26.40
CA ASP A 13 -16.05 -4.11 27.09
C ASP A 13 -17.27 -3.94 26.18
N ASP A 14 -17.13 -4.01 24.85
CA ASP A 14 -18.27 -4.02 23.94
C ASP A 14 -19.01 -5.37 23.97
N PHE A 15 -18.40 -6.42 24.54
CA PHE A 15 -18.95 -7.77 24.59
C PHE A 15 -19.33 -8.21 26.01
N THR A 16 -20.21 -9.20 26.11
CA THR A 16 -20.47 -9.95 27.34
C THR A 16 -19.32 -10.92 27.64
N PRO A 17 -19.24 -11.52 28.85
CA PRO A 17 -18.27 -12.57 29.16
C PRO A 17 -18.30 -13.76 28.19
N GLN A 18 -19.47 -14.04 27.60
CA GLN A 18 -19.68 -15.07 26.59
C GLN A 18 -19.24 -14.62 25.19
N ARG A 19 -18.60 -13.45 25.05
CA ARG A 19 -18.15 -12.86 23.78
C ARG A 19 -19.32 -12.55 22.83
N VAL A 20 -20.46 -12.12 23.38
CA VAL A 20 -21.62 -11.67 22.60
C VAL A 20 -21.65 -10.15 22.64
N TYR A 21 -21.80 -9.48 21.49
CA TYR A 21 -21.85 -8.02 21.47
C TYR A 21 -23.05 -7.51 22.29
N LYS A 22 -22.84 -6.53 23.17
CA LYS A 22 -23.85 -6.13 24.18
C LYS A 22 -25.24 -5.76 23.59
N PRO A 23 -25.36 -4.99 22.50
CA PRO A 23 -26.64 -4.77 21.82
C PRO A 23 -27.31 -6.06 21.34
N LEU A 24 -26.55 -6.99 20.76
CA LEU A 24 -27.08 -8.30 20.38
C LEU A 24 -27.55 -9.08 21.60
N ALA A 25 -26.75 -9.11 22.67
CA ALA A 25 -27.09 -9.79 23.91
C ALA A 25 -28.41 -9.27 24.48
N PHE A 26 -28.58 -7.94 24.52
CA PHE A 26 -29.84 -7.31 24.93
C PHE A 26 -31.02 -7.74 24.05
N LYS A 27 -30.84 -7.83 22.73
CA LYS A 27 -31.89 -8.29 21.80
C LYS A 27 -32.23 -9.76 21.99
N LEU A 28 -31.25 -10.60 22.25
CA LEU A 28 -31.46 -12.02 22.56
C LEU A 28 -32.19 -12.18 23.91
N ASP A 29 -31.83 -11.38 24.91
CA ASP A 29 -32.52 -11.36 26.21
C ASP A 29 -33.98 -10.85 26.06
N GLU A 30 -34.21 -9.79 25.28
CA GLU A 30 -35.55 -9.26 24.96
C GLU A 30 -36.43 -10.34 24.30
N ALA A 31 -35.84 -11.21 23.48
CA ALA A 31 -36.52 -12.32 22.82
C ALA A 31 -36.67 -13.58 23.72
N GLY A 32 -36.14 -13.58 24.94
CA GLY A 32 -36.23 -14.71 25.88
C GLY A 32 -35.40 -15.94 25.45
N VAL A 33 -34.30 -15.70 24.75
CA VAL A 33 -33.46 -16.75 24.11
C VAL A 33 -32.84 -17.73 25.11
N THR A 34 -32.60 -17.30 26.35
CA THR A 34 -32.00 -18.13 27.40
C THR A 34 -32.83 -19.37 27.74
N ASP A 35 -34.16 -19.33 27.58
CA ASP A 35 -35.03 -20.46 27.95
C ASP A 35 -35.28 -21.41 26.76
N CYS A 36 -34.65 -21.16 25.62
CA CYS A 36 -34.88 -21.94 24.40
C CYS A 36 -33.93 -23.14 24.34
N THR A 37 -34.49 -24.32 24.04
CA THR A 37 -33.72 -25.56 23.84
C THR A 37 -33.47 -25.84 22.36
N LEU A 38 -34.30 -25.29 21.47
CA LEU A 38 -34.17 -25.43 20.02
C LEU A 38 -34.09 -24.06 19.34
N CYS A 39 -33.29 -23.95 18.28
CA CYS A 39 -33.26 -22.78 17.42
C CYS A 39 -33.58 -23.18 15.97
N HIS A 40 -34.63 -22.62 15.39
CA HIS A 40 -34.96 -22.79 13.97
C HIS A 40 -34.53 -21.58 13.14
N VAL A 41 -33.79 -21.81 12.05
CA VAL A 41 -33.24 -20.73 11.21
C VAL A 41 -33.87 -20.73 9.82
N ASP A 42 -34.67 -19.70 9.56
CA ASP A 42 -35.27 -19.40 8.26
C ASP A 42 -34.48 -18.31 7.54
N ARG A 43 -34.21 -18.54 6.25
CA ARG A 43 -33.65 -17.50 5.38
C ARG A 43 -34.55 -17.23 4.18
N TYR A 44 -34.82 -15.96 3.90
CA TYR A 44 -35.70 -15.55 2.80
C TYR A 44 -35.05 -14.49 1.89
N SER A 45 -35.46 -14.47 0.63
CA SER A 45 -35.14 -13.40 -0.32
C SER A 45 -36.38 -12.58 -0.63
N THR A 46 -36.22 -11.28 -0.87
CA THR A 46 -37.31 -10.38 -1.26
C THR A 46 -37.72 -10.54 -2.73
N GLY A 47 -37.00 -11.36 -3.51
CA GLY A 47 -37.21 -11.53 -4.96
C GLY A 47 -37.92 -12.81 -5.41
N ASP A 48 -37.97 -13.87 -4.59
CA ASP A 48 -38.51 -15.18 -4.99
C ASP A 48 -39.79 -15.57 -4.20
N GLY A 49 -40.95 -15.59 -4.86
CA GLY A 49 -42.15 -16.32 -4.41
C GLY A 49 -42.86 -15.83 -3.13
N GLY A 50 -42.48 -14.69 -2.56
CA GLY A 50 -43.05 -14.15 -1.32
C GLY A 50 -42.47 -14.78 -0.05
N ILE A 51 -42.38 -14.00 1.02
CA ILE A 51 -41.73 -14.41 2.30
C ILE A 51 -42.50 -15.57 2.94
N ALA A 52 -43.83 -15.50 2.99
CA ALA A 52 -44.69 -16.55 3.55
C ALA A 52 -44.48 -17.92 2.86
N SER A 53 -44.34 -17.96 1.53
CA SER A 53 -44.06 -19.20 0.79
C SER A 53 -42.67 -19.77 1.09
N GLN A 54 -41.68 -18.92 1.37
CA GLN A 54 -40.34 -19.35 1.73
C GLN A 54 -40.26 -19.89 3.16
N VAL A 55 -40.98 -19.26 4.10
CA VAL A 55 -41.14 -19.73 5.48
C VAL A 55 -41.89 -21.07 5.48
N GLY A 56 -43.03 -21.15 4.80
CA GLY A 56 -43.83 -22.38 4.73
C GLY A 56 -43.09 -23.58 4.12
N ARG A 57 -42.11 -23.33 3.22
CA ARG A 57 -41.21 -24.40 2.74
C ARG A 57 -40.16 -24.82 3.76
N SER A 58 -39.64 -23.87 4.53
CA SER A 58 -38.60 -24.11 5.55
C SER A 58 -39.14 -24.90 6.74
N THR A 59 -40.39 -24.65 7.11
CA THR A 59 -41.07 -25.29 8.24
C THR A 59 -41.86 -26.54 7.85
N ARG A 60 -41.99 -26.85 6.55
CA ARG A 60 -42.86 -27.92 6.03
C ARG A 60 -42.62 -29.29 6.68
N LEU A 61 -41.36 -29.66 6.92
CA LEU A 61 -41.00 -30.95 7.49
C LEU A 61 -41.23 -31.06 9.01
N HIS A 62 -41.63 -29.95 9.64
CA HIS A 62 -41.91 -29.82 11.06
C HIS A 62 -43.32 -29.27 11.30
N GLY A 63 -44.25 -29.52 10.38
CA GLY A 63 -45.63 -29.03 10.48
C GLY A 63 -46.36 -29.51 11.74
N ASP A 64 -46.00 -30.67 12.29
CA ASP A 64 -46.67 -31.22 13.49
C ASP A 64 -46.10 -30.66 14.81
N ASP A 65 -45.06 -29.82 14.75
CA ASP A 65 -44.44 -29.19 15.92
C ASP A 65 -45.31 -28.02 16.41
N PRO A 66 -45.80 -28.03 17.68
CA PRO A 66 -46.67 -26.99 18.20
C PRO A 66 -46.00 -25.61 18.23
N ASP A 67 -44.67 -25.54 18.40
CA ASP A 67 -43.93 -24.28 18.37
C ASP A 67 -43.89 -23.72 16.93
N VAL A 68 -43.82 -24.59 15.92
CA VAL A 68 -43.89 -24.20 14.50
C VAL A 68 -45.29 -23.70 14.13
N GLN A 69 -46.34 -24.36 14.61
CA GLN A 69 -47.72 -23.91 14.37
C GLN A 69 -47.98 -22.55 15.01
N ALA A 70 -47.49 -22.33 16.25
CA ALA A 70 -47.55 -21.03 16.91
C ALA A 70 -46.79 -19.95 16.13
N TYR A 71 -45.60 -20.26 15.62
CA TYR A 71 -44.81 -19.36 14.78
C TYR A 71 -45.50 -19.01 13.45
N LEU A 72 -46.14 -19.99 12.79
CA LEU A 72 -46.87 -19.78 11.54
C LEU A 72 -48.19 -19.03 11.72
N ALA A 73 -48.78 -19.04 12.92
CA ALA A 73 -50.00 -18.30 13.25
C ALA A 73 -49.76 -16.79 13.46
N LEU A 74 -48.49 -16.35 13.58
CA LEU A 74 -48.15 -14.94 13.72
C LEU A 74 -48.44 -14.16 12.42
N PRO A 75 -49.07 -12.96 12.51
CA PRO A 75 -49.41 -12.20 11.32
C PRO A 75 -48.16 -11.67 10.62
N ASP A 76 -48.15 -11.63 9.29
CA ASP A 76 -47.01 -11.14 8.49
C ASP A 76 -46.60 -9.70 8.88
N SER A 77 -47.57 -8.87 9.31
CA SER A 77 -47.33 -7.52 9.81
C SER A 77 -46.47 -7.45 11.07
N ALA A 78 -46.40 -8.52 11.87
CA ALA A 78 -45.51 -8.60 13.04
C ALA A 78 -44.03 -8.73 12.64
N PHE A 79 -43.75 -9.12 11.39
CA PHE A 79 -42.40 -9.25 10.85
C PHE A 79 -42.00 -8.09 9.93
N ASP A 80 -42.86 -7.07 9.77
CA ASP A 80 -42.56 -5.86 9.01
C ASP A 80 -41.67 -4.91 9.85
N PRO A 81 -40.41 -4.66 9.47
CA PRO A 81 -39.52 -3.76 10.22
C PRO A 81 -40.04 -2.32 10.31
N ARG A 82 -41.01 -1.92 9.47
CA ARG A 82 -41.66 -0.61 9.54
C ARG A 82 -42.71 -0.52 10.64
N ARG A 83 -43.10 -1.66 11.24
CA ARG A 83 -44.11 -1.77 12.30
C ARG A 83 -43.57 -2.56 13.52
N PRO A 84 -42.46 -2.12 14.12
CA PRO A 84 -41.86 -2.82 15.26
C PRO A 84 -42.77 -2.84 16.51
N ASP A 85 -43.73 -1.92 16.59
CA ASP A 85 -44.80 -1.88 17.59
C ASP A 85 -45.71 -3.11 17.52
N VAL A 86 -46.07 -3.55 16.31
CA VAL A 86 -46.85 -4.78 16.10
C VAL A 86 -46.01 -6.00 16.40
N GLY A 87 -44.75 -6.02 15.95
CA GLY A 87 -43.82 -7.09 16.27
C GLY A 87 -43.72 -7.33 17.77
N ARG A 88 -43.55 -6.25 18.56
CA ARG A 88 -43.44 -6.33 20.02
C ARG A 88 -44.69 -6.90 20.70
N GLN A 89 -45.90 -6.62 20.20
CA GLN A 89 -47.14 -7.22 20.74
C GLN A 89 -47.15 -8.76 20.64
N HIS A 90 -46.42 -9.30 19.67
CA HIS A 90 -46.28 -10.73 19.42
C HIS A 90 -44.93 -11.31 19.87
N GLY A 91 -44.12 -10.54 20.61
CA GLY A 91 -42.79 -10.98 21.07
C GLY A 91 -41.73 -11.08 19.96
N VAL A 92 -41.96 -10.46 18.80
CA VAL A 92 -41.01 -10.40 17.69
C VAL A 92 -40.01 -9.27 17.92
N VAL A 93 -38.73 -9.62 17.94
CA VAL A 93 -37.60 -8.69 18.10
C VAL A 93 -36.88 -8.54 16.76
N HIS A 94 -36.86 -7.34 16.21
CA HIS A 94 -36.15 -7.04 14.97
C HIS A 94 -34.64 -6.88 15.21
N LEU A 95 -33.84 -7.40 14.29
CA LEU A 95 -32.39 -7.34 14.28
C LEU A 95 -31.90 -6.50 13.10
N TYR A 96 -31.01 -5.58 13.40
CA TYR A 96 -30.28 -4.76 12.45
C TYR A 96 -28.79 -5.11 12.46
N LEU A 97 -28.10 -4.71 11.41
CA LEU A 97 -26.67 -4.96 11.23
C LEU A 97 -25.81 -4.36 12.35
N THR A 98 -26.21 -3.20 12.84
CA THR A 98 -25.59 -2.49 13.98
C THR A 98 -25.74 -3.25 15.29
N ASP A 99 -26.79 -4.09 15.42
CA ASP A 99 -27.00 -4.92 16.61
C ASP A 99 -26.03 -6.10 16.66
N ILE A 100 -25.50 -6.57 15.51
CA ILE A 100 -24.77 -7.84 15.43
C ILE A 100 -23.29 -7.70 15.79
N HIS A 101 -22.64 -6.59 15.42
CA HIS A 101 -21.20 -6.42 15.67
C HIS A 101 -20.79 -4.94 15.76
N PRO A 102 -19.86 -4.57 16.68
CA PRO A 102 -19.49 -3.17 16.94
C PRO A 102 -18.79 -2.46 15.77
N SER A 103 -18.25 -3.22 14.81
CA SER A 103 -17.59 -2.66 13.62
C SER A 103 -18.58 -2.24 12.52
N VAL A 104 -19.88 -2.48 12.71
CA VAL A 104 -20.90 -2.22 11.70
C VAL A 104 -21.56 -0.87 11.98
N VAL A 105 -21.52 -0.01 10.97
CA VAL A 105 -21.90 1.41 11.09
C VAL A 105 -23.11 1.78 10.23
N HIS A 106 -23.65 0.81 9.50
CA HIS A 106 -24.85 0.96 8.69
C HIS A 106 -26.00 0.16 9.30
N ASP A 107 -27.08 0.86 9.62
CA ASP A 107 -28.28 0.31 10.24
C ASP A 107 -29.21 -0.31 9.17
N GLU A 108 -28.81 -1.48 8.65
CA GLU A 108 -29.63 -2.23 7.70
C GLU A 108 -30.37 -3.36 8.42
N TYR A 109 -31.63 -3.58 8.03
CA TYR A 109 -32.44 -4.68 8.53
C TYR A 109 -31.85 -6.04 8.14
N VAL A 110 -31.64 -6.91 9.12
CA VAL A 110 -31.11 -8.26 8.95
C VAL A 110 -32.21 -9.31 9.04
N GLY A 111 -33.16 -9.13 9.95
CA GLY A 111 -34.27 -10.06 10.15
C GLY A 111 -34.95 -9.86 11.49
N ALA A 112 -35.64 -10.88 11.97
CA ALA A 112 -36.28 -10.86 13.27
C ALA A 112 -36.13 -12.20 14.00
N ILE A 113 -36.24 -12.17 15.31
CA ILE A 113 -36.24 -13.33 16.20
C ILE A 113 -37.51 -13.35 17.04
N VAL A 114 -38.03 -14.54 17.30
CA VAL A 114 -39.21 -14.73 18.15
C VAL A 114 -39.14 -16.08 18.84
N LYS A 115 -39.50 -16.11 20.12
CA LYS A 115 -39.64 -17.35 20.90
C LYS A 115 -41.08 -17.84 20.79
N CYS A 116 -41.26 -19.09 20.42
CA CYS A 116 -42.54 -19.80 20.54
C CYS A 116 -42.29 -21.07 21.35
N GLY A 117 -42.92 -21.18 22.52
CA GLY A 117 -42.70 -22.27 23.46
C GLY A 117 -41.23 -22.41 23.87
N THR A 118 -40.59 -23.50 23.44
CA THR A 118 -39.18 -23.80 23.73
C THR A 118 -38.24 -23.54 22.54
N THR A 119 -38.80 -23.10 21.41
CA THR A 119 -38.08 -22.90 20.16
C THR A 119 -37.89 -21.42 19.86
N LEU A 120 -36.66 -21.04 19.58
CA LEU A 120 -36.31 -19.74 19.02
C LEU A 120 -36.37 -19.78 17.50
N PHE A 121 -37.19 -18.93 16.88
CA PHE A 121 -37.26 -18.79 15.43
C PHE A 121 -36.48 -17.56 14.96
N LEU A 122 -35.53 -17.77 14.05
CA LEU A 122 -34.77 -16.74 13.36
C LEU A 122 -35.31 -16.59 11.93
N ARG A 123 -35.93 -15.46 11.61
CA ARG A 123 -36.40 -15.12 10.26
C ARG A 123 -35.47 -14.09 9.62
N LEU A 124 -34.48 -14.55 8.86
CA LEU A 124 -33.36 -13.73 8.38
C LEU A 124 -33.41 -13.47 6.86
N SER A 125 -33.00 -12.27 6.45
CA SER A 125 -32.83 -11.94 5.03
C SER A 125 -31.58 -12.63 4.46
N THR A 126 -31.66 -13.09 3.22
CA THR A 126 -30.52 -13.64 2.45
C THR A 126 -29.43 -12.60 2.18
N SER A 127 -29.75 -11.29 2.19
CA SER A 127 -28.77 -10.21 2.04
C SER A 127 -27.75 -10.16 3.19
N SER A 128 -28.09 -10.69 4.37
CA SER A 128 -27.21 -10.78 5.55
C SER A 128 -25.93 -11.59 5.28
N THR A 129 -25.94 -12.50 4.31
CA THR A 129 -24.79 -13.33 3.93
C THR A 129 -23.85 -12.67 2.92
N GLN A 130 -24.22 -11.51 2.35
CA GLN A 130 -23.42 -10.81 1.34
C GLN A 130 -22.42 -9.83 1.94
N ARG A 131 -22.60 -9.44 3.20
CA ARG A 131 -21.79 -8.41 3.86
C ARG A 131 -20.75 -9.04 4.76
N GLN A 132 -19.49 -8.78 4.45
CA GLN A 132 -18.36 -9.21 5.26
C GLN A 132 -18.21 -8.27 6.45
N ILE A 133 -18.15 -8.83 7.66
CA ILE A 133 -17.80 -8.13 8.90
C ILE A 133 -16.33 -8.43 9.16
N LYS A 134 -15.55 -7.36 9.29
CA LYS A 134 -14.15 -7.46 9.66
C LYS A 134 -14.04 -7.84 11.13
N ARG A 135 -13.53 -9.05 11.39
CA ARG A 135 -13.26 -9.53 12.74
C ARG A 135 -11.81 -9.27 13.10
N TYR A 136 -11.56 -8.91 14.36
CA TYR A 136 -10.21 -8.65 14.85
C TYR A 136 -9.54 -9.92 15.39
N ASP A 137 -10.33 -10.93 15.72
CA ASP A 137 -9.92 -12.19 16.36
C ASP A 137 -9.82 -13.39 15.38
N SER A 138 -10.27 -13.21 14.12
CA SER A 138 -10.38 -14.28 13.12
C SER A 138 -10.48 -13.69 11.69
N ALA A 139 -10.63 -14.55 10.69
CA ALA A 139 -10.86 -14.11 9.31
C ALA A 139 -12.17 -13.32 9.20
N ASP A 140 -12.26 -12.42 8.21
CA ASP A 140 -13.50 -11.70 7.91
C ASP A 140 -14.65 -12.71 7.74
N SER A 141 -15.71 -12.53 8.53
CA SER A 141 -16.87 -13.42 8.56
C SER A 141 -18.11 -12.63 8.13
N ASN A 142 -19.04 -13.25 7.43
CA ASN A 142 -20.28 -12.55 7.08
C ASN A 142 -21.19 -12.33 8.31
N ALA A 143 -22.13 -11.37 8.22
CA ALA A 143 -23.00 -11.00 9.34
C ALA A 143 -23.87 -12.15 9.87
N PHE A 144 -24.30 -13.05 8.98
CA PHE A 144 -25.03 -14.25 9.37
C PHE A 144 -24.17 -15.21 10.20
N THR A 145 -22.91 -15.45 9.81
CA THR A 145 -21.96 -16.28 10.58
C THR A 145 -21.70 -15.69 11.97
N ALA A 146 -21.47 -14.37 12.05
CA ALA A 146 -21.29 -13.69 13.33
C ALA A 146 -22.52 -13.82 14.25
N LEU A 147 -23.73 -13.66 13.70
CA LEU A 147 -24.99 -13.87 14.44
C LEU A 147 -25.13 -15.31 14.96
N MET A 148 -24.85 -16.31 14.11
CA MET A 148 -24.98 -17.72 14.51
C MET A 148 -23.98 -18.10 15.61
N VAL A 149 -22.72 -17.64 15.51
CA VAL A 149 -21.69 -17.88 16.55
C VAL A 149 -22.06 -17.15 17.85
N ALA A 150 -22.55 -15.91 17.76
CA ALA A 150 -22.99 -15.15 18.93
C ALA A 150 -24.20 -15.79 19.62
N LEU A 151 -25.16 -16.30 18.84
CA LEU A 151 -26.31 -17.04 19.37
C LEU A 151 -25.87 -18.31 20.10
N LEU A 152 -25.00 -19.10 19.48
CA LEU A 152 -24.40 -20.31 20.09
C LEU A 152 -23.72 -19.98 21.44
N ASN A 153 -23.02 -18.85 21.50
CA ASN A 153 -22.36 -18.39 22.72
C ASN A 153 -23.37 -17.91 23.79
N ALA A 154 -24.37 -17.12 23.40
CA ALA A 154 -25.39 -16.59 24.30
C ALA A 154 -26.22 -17.72 24.93
N THR A 155 -26.42 -18.81 24.19
CA THR A 155 -27.26 -19.94 24.58
C THR A 155 -26.48 -21.19 25.00
N ALA A 156 -25.17 -21.05 25.25
CA ALA A 156 -24.28 -22.17 25.51
C ALA A 156 -24.79 -23.11 26.61
N ALA A 157 -25.49 -22.60 27.62
CA ALA A 157 -26.04 -23.38 28.72
C ALA A 157 -27.29 -24.22 28.36
N ASN A 158 -28.16 -23.75 27.44
CA ASN A 158 -29.54 -24.24 27.35
C ASN A 158 -29.95 -24.72 25.95
N LEU A 159 -29.43 -24.12 24.88
CA LEU A 159 -29.71 -24.59 23.53
C LEU A 159 -29.08 -25.97 23.33
N THR A 160 -29.81 -26.96 22.84
CA THR A 160 -29.30 -28.30 22.56
C THR A 160 -29.11 -28.52 21.06
N GLN A 161 -29.87 -27.82 20.23
CA GLN A 161 -29.97 -28.11 18.80
C GLN A 161 -30.23 -26.86 17.94
N LEU A 162 -29.62 -26.82 16.76
CA LEU A 162 -29.95 -25.88 15.68
C LEU A 162 -30.59 -26.61 14.50
N ARG A 163 -31.76 -26.15 14.10
CA ARG A 163 -32.58 -26.72 13.03
C ARG A 163 -32.61 -25.78 11.84
N PHE A 164 -32.08 -26.23 10.72
CA PHE A 164 -32.23 -25.60 9.42
C PHE A 164 -33.31 -26.35 8.61
N GLY A 165 -33.85 -25.72 7.57
CA GLY A 165 -34.68 -26.42 6.59
C GLY A 165 -33.91 -27.53 5.84
N ASP A 166 -34.47 -28.02 4.74
CA ASP A 166 -34.03 -29.24 4.02
C ASP A 166 -32.62 -29.20 3.39
N ASP A 167 -31.88 -28.10 3.53
CA ASP A 167 -30.76 -27.77 2.65
C ASP A 167 -29.62 -27.05 3.38
N THR A 168 -28.41 -27.65 3.34
CA THR A 168 -27.19 -27.07 3.92
C THR A 168 -26.78 -25.77 3.26
N ARG A 169 -27.23 -25.47 2.04
CA ARG A 169 -27.08 -24.16 1.38
C ARG A 169 -27.69 -23.03 2.21
N ARG A 170 -28.66 -23.33 3.11
CA ARG A 170 -29.30 -22.37 4.02
C ARG A 170 -28.52 -22.12 5.32
N ALA A 171 -27.49 -22.91 5.63
CA ALA A 171 -26.69 -22.76 6.84
C ALA A 171 -25.34 -22.07 6.62
N GLY A 172 -24.84 -21.95 5.38
CA GLY A 172 -23.61 -21.21 5.09
C GLY A 172 -23.42 -20.99 3.59
N ARG A 173 -22.91 -19.80 3.19
CA ARG A 173 -22.65 -19.47 1.77
C ARG A 173 -21.30 -19.98 1.26
N GLU A 174 -20.30 -19.98 2.13
CA GLU A 174 -18.91 -20.33 1.83
C GLU A 174 -18.43 -21.41 2.80
N THR A 175 -17.49 -22.24 2.36
CA THR A 175 -16.97 -23.38 3.13
C THR A 175 -16.35 -22.95 4.47
N SER A 176 -15.61 -21.84 4.50
CA SER A 176 -15.00 -21.30 5.73
C SER A 176 -16.04 -20.86 6.77
N ASN A 177 -17.06 -20.12 6.31
CA ASN A 177 -18.16 -19.65 7.14
C ASN A 177 -19.00 -20.79 7.70
N TRP A 178 -19.17 -21.86 6.92
CA TRP A 178 -19.83 -23.08 7.34
C TRP A 178 -19.01 -23.84 8.40
N GLN A 179 -17.72 -24.02 8.15
CA GLN A 179 -16.79 -24.66 9.08
C GLN A 179 -16.75 -23.96 10.43
N GLU A 180 -16.85 -22.64 10.46
CA GLU A 180 -16.85 -21.87 11.70
C GLU A 180 -18.10 -22.16 12.58
N ILE A 181 -19.30 -22.18 11.98
CA ILE A 181 -20.54 -22.50 12.68
C ILE A 181 -20.51 -23.94 13.20
N THR A 182 -20.07 -24.89 12.37
CA THR A 182 -20.04 -26.31 12.75
C THR A 182 -18.98 -26.59 13.80
N SER A 183 -17.81 -25.94 13.73
CA SER A 183 -16.75 -26.08 14.74
C SER A 183 -17.20 -25.52 16.08
N ARG A 184 -17.87 -24.36 16.08
CA ARG A 184 -18.38 -23.79 17.34
C ARG A 184 -19.52 -24.60 17.94
N ALA A 185 -20.40 -25.15 17.10
CA ALA A 185 -21.43 -26.09 17.55
C ALA A 185 -20.80 -27.36 18.15
N ALA A 186 -19.73 -27.90 17.53
CA ALA A 186 -18.98 -29.02 18.06
C ALA A 186 -18.35 -28.71 19.43
N GLU A 187 -17.67 -27.56 19.57
CA GLU A 187 -17.07 -27.13 20.84
C GLU A 187 -18.08 -27.04 21.99
N LEU A 188 -19.31 -26.63 21.68
CA LEU A 188 -20.38 -26.43 22.65
C LEU A 188 -21.33 -27.64 22.78
N GLY A 189 -21.04 -28.75 22.08
CA GLY A 189 -21.85 -29.98 22.11
C GLY A 189 -23.27 -29.79 21.58
N LYS A 190 -23.47 -28.97 20.55
CA LYS A 190 -24.79 -28.66 19.97
C LYS A 190 -25.06 -29.47 18.72
N LEU A 191 -26.25 -30.05 18.61
CA LEU A 191 -26.67 -30.83 17.46
C LEU A 191 -27.10 -29.94 16.30
N LEU A 192 -26.89 -30.38 15.06
CA LEU A 192 -27.30 -29.69 13.85
C LEU A 192 -28.31 -30.52 13.06
N THR A 193 -29.47 -29.96 12.74
CA THR A 193 -30.54 -30.67 12.04
C THR A 193 -30.81 -30.04 10.69
N PHE A 194 -30.85 -30.89 9.66
CA PHE A 194 -31.15 -30.54 8.28
C PHE A 194 -32.35 -31.36 7.81
N GLY A 195 -33.46 -30.66 7.56
CA GLY A 195 -34.76 -31.32 7.39
C GLY A 195 -35.07 -32.19 8.61
N GLN A 196 -35.22 -33.50 8.42
CA GLN A 196 -35.53 -34.44 9.52
C GLN A 196 -34.30 -35.16 10.11
N LYS A 197 -33.10 -34.93 9.58
CA LYS A 197 -31.88 -35.60 10.04
C LYS A 197 -31.10 -34.72 11.00
N THR A 198 -30.79 -35.26 12.17
CA THR A 198 -29.96 -34.61 13.19
C THR A 198 -28.57 -35.20 13.17
N TYR A 199 -27.58 -34.32 13.21
CA TYR A 199 -26.17 -34.66 13.18
C TYR A 199 -25.46 -34.16 14.43
N ASP A 200 -24.51 -34.94 14.92
CA ASP A 200 -23.57 -34.52 15.96
C ASP A 200 -22.27 -34.00 15.34
N PRO A 201 -21.97 -32.69 15.42
CA PRO A 201 -20.76 -32.12 14.85
C PRO A 201 -19.44 -32.69 15.39
N GLN A 202 -19.42 -33.26 16.60
CA GLN A 202 -18.22 -33.87 17.15
C GLN A 202 -17.92 -35.23 16.49
N SER A 203 -18.91 -36.11 16.42
CA SER A 203 -18.74 -37.46 15.89
C SER A 203 -18.89 -37.56 14.36
N GLU A 204 -19.70 -36.69 13.75
CA GLU A 204 -20.07 -36.76 12.33
C GLU A 204 -19.48 -35.62 11.48
N HIS A 205 -18.37 -35.02 11.93
CA HIS A 205 -17.70 -33.90 11.25
C HIS A 205 -17.39 -34.16 9.77
N LEU A 206 -17.07 -35.41 9.38
CA LEU A 206 -16.81 -35.78 7.98
C LEU A 206 -18.08 -35.73 7.11
N LEU A 207 -19.21 -36.21 7.61
CA LEU A 207 -20.50 -36.17 6.91
C LEU A 207 -20.99 -34.73 6.75
N ILE A 208 -20.87 -33.94 7.82
CA ILE A 208 -21.20 -32.51 7.83
C ILE A 208 -20.29 -31.71 6.86
N SER A 209 -19.01 -32.08 6.77
CA SER A 209 -18.06 -31.50 5.79
C SER A 209 -18.40 -31.89 4.35
N LEU A 210 -18.75 -33.16 4.10
CA LEU A 210 -19.19 -33.67 2.79
C LEU A 210 -20.49 -33.00 2.31
N LEU A 211 -21.47 -32.80 3.20
CA LEU A 211 -22.68 -32.04 2.89
C LEU A 211 -22.37 -30.58 2.53
N GLY A 212 -21.32 -30.00 3.11
CA GLY A 212 -20.77 -28.70 2.72
C GLY A 212 -20.04 -28.72 1.36
N GLY A 213 -19.42 -29.84 0.98
CA GLY A 213 -18.71 -30.06 -0.28
C GLY A 213 -19.59 -30.35 -1.49
N MET A 214 -20.67 -31.14 -1.33
CA MET A 214 -21.66 -31.45 -2.38
C MET A 214 -22.36 -30.17 -2.92
N ASN A 215 -22.45 -29.11 -2.11
CA ASN A 215 -22.92 -27.79 -2.51
C ASN A 215 -22.15 -27.19 -3.69
N HIS A 216 -20.88 -27.57 -3.88
CA HIS A 216 -20.08 -27.09 -5.00
C HIS A 216 -20.47 -27.76 -6.33
N GLN A 217 -20.76 -29.08 -6.31
CA GLN A 217 -21.13 -29.84 -7.51
C GLN A 217 -22.54 -29.51 -8.01
N ASP A 218 -23.50 -29.35 -7.10
CA ASP A 218 -24.88 -28.95 -7.44
C ASP A 218 -24.95 -27.52 -8.01
N SER A 219 -24.07 -26.64 -7.51
CA SER A 219 -23.89 -25.29 -8.05
C SER A 219 -23.42 -25.31 -9.51
N VAL A 220 -22.51 -26.22 -9.89
CA VAL A 220 -22.05 -26.37 -11.29
C VAL A 220 -23.21 -26.78 -12.21
N THR A 221 -24.04 -27.75 -11.81
CA THR A 221 -25.20 -28.19 -12.60
C THR A 221 -26.24 -27.09 -12.76
N ARG A 222 -26.51 -26.33 -11.69
CA ARG A 222 -27.42 -25.17 -11.73
C ARG A 222 -26.86 -24.05 -12.59
N ILE A 223 -25.57 -23.72 -12.46
CA ILE A 223 -24.91 -22.71 -13.30
C ILE A 223 -24.98 -23.13 -14.77
N LYS A 224 -24.78 -24.43 -15.08
CA LYS A 224 -24.89 -24.95 -16.45
C LYS A 224 -26.29 -24.74 -17.04
N SER A 225 -27.34 -24.99 -16.25
CA SER A 225 -28.74 -24.74 -16.66
C SER A 225 -29.05 -23.25 -16.81
N LEU A 226 -28.56 -22.39 -15.90
CA LEU A 226 -28.79 -20.95 -15.93
C LEU A 226 -28.06 -20.25 -17.07
N THR A 227 -26.77 -20.57 -17.28
CA THR A 227 -25.98 -20.04 -18.39
C THR A 227 -26.52 -20.56 -19.72
N GLY A 228 -26.89 -21.84 -19.81
CA GLY A 228 -27.56 -22.42 -20.98
C GLY A 228 -28.87 -21.72 -21.33
N GLY A 229 -29.76 -21.59 -20.34
CA GLY A 229 -31.02 -20.88 -20.51
C GLY A 229 -30.84 -19.39 -20.81
N ARG A 230 -29.70 -18.77 -20.44
CA ARG A 230 -29.39 -17.38 -20.80
C ARG A 230 -28.88 -17.25 -22.24
N VAL A 231 -28.02 -18.17 -22.69
CA VAL A 231 -27.55 -18.23 -24.08
C VAL A 231 -28.72 -18.44 -25.03
N GLU A 232 -29.56 -19.44 -24.79
CA GLU A 232 -30.75 -19.73 -25.60
C GLU A 232 -31.69 -18.53 -25.69
N LYS A 233 -31.97 -17.86 -24.56
CA LYS A 233 -32.80 -16.65 -24.51
C LYS A 233 -32.28 -15.54 -25.43
N LEU A 234 -30.96 -15.33 -25.44
CA LEU A 234 -30.35 -14.26 -26.23
C LEU A 234 -30.39 -14.58 -27.73
N LEU A 235 -30.23 -15.85 -28.10
CA LEU A 235 -30.28 -16.29 -29.50
C LEU A 235 -31.68 -16.16 -30.12
N THR A 236 -32.75 -16.27 -29.33
CA THR A 236 -34.15 -16.13 -29.81
C THR A 236 -34.63 -14.67 -29.84
N SER A 237 -33.77 -13.73 -30.27
CA SER A 237 -34.13 -12.31 -30.54
C SER A 237 -34.42 -11.43 -29.31
N SER A 238 -33.90 -11.77 -28.14
CA SER A 238 -34.15 -11.02 -26.90
C SER A 238 -33.12 -9.92 -26.62
N CYS A 239 -33.59 -8.73 -26.23
CA CYS A 239 -32.76 -7.67 -25.66
C CYS A 239 -32.63 -7.84 -24.13
N PRO A 240 -31.47 -8.25 -23.59
CA PRO A 240 -31.27 -8.40 -22.14
C PRO A 240 -30.98 -7.07 -21.42
N ILE A 241 -30.89 -5.99 -22.18
CA ILE A 241 -30.36 -4.71 -21.73
C ILE A 241 -31.51 -3.79 -21.31
N SER A 242 -31.30 -2.92 -20.31
CA SER A 242 -32.28 -1.89 -19.97
C SER A 242 -32.41 -0.87 -21.10
N GLU A 243 -33.54 -0.17 -21.19
CA GLU A 243 -33.83 0.76 -22.30
C GLU A 243 -32.80 1.88 -22.38
N GLY A 244 -32.33 2.37 -21.22
CA GLY A 244 -31.25 3.35 -21.13
C GLY A 244 -29.87 2.84 -21.55
N GLN A 245 -29.72 1.56 -21.89
CA GLN A 245 -28.46 0.96 -22.34
C GLN A 245 -28.55 0.43 -23.79
N LEU A 246 -29.71 0.51 -24.43
CA LEU A 246 -29.88 0.21 -25.85
C LEU A 246 -29.20 1.29 -26.73
N PRO A 247 -28.62 0.93 -27.88
CA PRO A 247 -28.16 1.92 -28.87
C PRO A 247 -29.25 2.94 -29.21
N HIS A 248 -28.85 4.18 -29.46
CA HIS A 248 -29.77 5.21 -29.94
C HIS A 248 -30.44 4.76 -31.24
N GLY A 249 -31.74 5.02 -31.38
CA GLY A 249 -32.56 4.52 -32.50
C GLY A 249 -33.17 3.15 -32.26
N ILE A 250 -32.89 2.50 -31.13
CA ILE A 250 -33.53 1.25 -30.71
C ILE A 250 -34.23 1.45 -29.36
N ARG A 251 -35.42 0.86 -29.19
CA ARG A 251 -36.16 0.85 -27.91
C ARG A 251 -36.75 -0.53 -27.65
N HIS A 252 -37.34 -0.74 -26.48
CA HIS A 252 -38.10 -1.97 -26.22
C HIS A 252 -39.43 -1.93 -26.98
N LEU A 253 -39.80 -3.05 -27.60
CA LEU A 253 -41.10 -3.22 -28.23
C LEU A 253 -42.19 -3.01 -27.20
N ARG A 254 -43.15 -2.14 -27.50
CA ARG A 254 -44.28 -1.83 -26.62
C ARG A 254 -45.60 -2.28 -27.25
N ARG A 255 -46.52 -2.72 -26.40
CA ARG A 255 -47.93 -2.93 -26.76
C ARG A 255 -48.62 -1.58 -26.92
N GLU A 256 -49.85 -1.60 -27.42
CA GLU A 256 -50.70 -0.40 -27.56
C GLU A 256 -50.94 0.32 -26.22
N ASP A 257 -50.90 -0.40 -25.09
CA ASP A 257 -51.02 0.16 -23.73
C ASP A 257 -49.71 0.79 -23.20
N GLY A 258 -48.67 0.87 -24.02
CA GLY A 258 -47.36 1.43 -23.69
C GLY A 258 -46.46 0.52 -22.84
N ARG A 259 -46.92 -0.67 -22.44
CA ARG A 259 -46.12 -1.64 -21.67
C ARG A 259 -45.18 -2.42 -22.59
N VAL A 260 -44.01 -2.74 -22.06
CA VAL A 260 -43.01 -3.53 -22.80
C VAL A 260 -43.51 -4.95 -23.05
N VAL A 261 -43.41 -5.40 -24.30
CA VAL A 261 -43.69 -6.78 -24.68
C VAL A 261 -42.61 -7.68 -24.09
N LEU A 262 -43.04 -8.62 -23.26
CA LEU A 262 -42.19 -9.66 -22.71
C LEU A 262 -42.37 -10.95 -23.52
N GLY A 263 -41.26 -11.53 -23.98
CA GLY A 263 -41.21 -12.88 -24.51
C GLY A 263 -41.16 -13.94 -23.41
N ASP A 264 -41.03 -15.19 -23.84
CA ASP A 264 -40.90 -16.33 -22.94
C ASP A 264 -39.75 -16.12 -21.95
N ARG A 265 -39.99 -16.47 -20.69
CA ARG A 265 -39.02 -16.32 -19.60
C ARG A 265 -38.60 -14.85 -19.32
N LYS A 266 -39.50 -13.88 -19.55
CA LYS A 266 -39.40 -12.44 -19.21
C LYS A 266 -38.35 -11.65 -19.99
N THR A 267 -37.99 -12.07 -21.20
CA THR A 267 -37.09 -11.31 -22.07
C THR A 267 -37.82 -10.16 -22.76
N LYS A 268 -37.12 -9.09 -23.14
CA LYS A 268 -37.72 -7.92 -23.82
C LYS A 268 -37.37 -7.96 -25.30
N TYR A 269 -38.32 -7.65 -26.18
CA TYR A 269 -38.02 -7.50 -27.60
C TYR A 269 -37.52 -6.08 -27.92
N ALA A 270 -36.65 -5.96 -28.90
CA ALA A 270 -36.20 -4.67 -29.42
C ALA A 270 -37.05 -4.27 -30.65
N GLU A 271 -37.22 -2.97 -30.85
CA GLU A 271 -37.78 -2.39 -32.07
C GLU A 271 -37.07 -1.09 -32.45
N ALA A 272 -37.20 -0.67 -33.71
CA ALA A 272 -36.67 0.59 -34.20
C ALA A 272 -37.46 1.75 -33.62
N ASP A 273 -36.74 2.69 -33.00
CA ASP A 273 -37.27 3.98 -32.62
C ASP A 273 -37.12 4.96 -33.79
N ARG A 274 -37.94 4.75 -34.81
CA ARG A 274 -37.85 5.43 -36.12
C ARG A 274 -37.87 6.96 -36.01
N ALA A 275 -38.47 7.51 -34.95
CA ALA A 275 -38.50 8.95 -34.69
C ALA A 275 -37.10 9.55 -34.54
N TRP A 276 -36.14 8.79 -34.01
CA TRP A 276 -34.76 9.25 -33.83
C TRP A 276 -33.84 8.96 -35.01
N HIS A 277 -34.28 8.15 -35.98
CA HIS A 277 -33.44 7.78 -37.12
C HIS A 277 -32.91 8.99 -37.91
N PRO A 278 -33.72 10.01 -38.26
CA PRO A 278 -33.21 11.19 -38.98
C PRO A 278 -32.11 11.94 -38.21
N VAL A 279 -32.26 12.08 -36.89
CA VAL A 279 -31.28 12.75 -36.01
C VAL A 279 -29.97 11.95 -35.95
N ILE A 280 -30.05 10.62 -35.90
CA ILE A 280 -28.87 9.75 -35.89
C ILE A 280 -28.15 9.83 -37.24
N VAL A 281 -28.89 9.82 -38.36
CA VAL A 281 -28.33 9.96 -39.71
C VAL A 281 -27.63 11.32 -39.88
N GLU A 282 -28.22 12.39 -39.35
CA GLU A 282 -27.61 13.72 -39.32
C GLU A 282 -26.28 13.74 -38.55
N ALA A 283 -26.25 13.17 -37.34
CA ALA A 283 -25.03 13.03 -36.55
C ALA A 283 -23.95 12.19 -37.26
N LEU A 284 -24.35 11.10 -37.94
CA LEU A 284 -23.46 10.25 -38.73
C LEU A 284 -22.87 10.97 -39.93
N ARG A 285 -23.67 11.76 -40.67
CA ARG A 285 -23.18 12.56 -41.80
C ARG A 285 -22.16 13.61 -41.33
N MET A 286 -22.47 14.30 -40.22
CA MET A 286 -21.58 15.30 -39.64
C MET A 286 -20.26 14.69 -39.12
N HIS A 287 -20.33 13.51 -38.49
CA HIS A 287 -19.14 12.76 -38.09
C HIS A 287 -18.31 12.27 -39.29
N ALA A 288 -18.95 11.76 -40.34
CA ALA A 288 -18.29 11.34 -41.57
C ALA A 288 -17.64 12.52 -42.32
N ALA A 289 -18.19 13.73 -42.20
CA ALA A 289 -17.63 14.97 -42.75
C ALA A 289 -16.44 15.52 -41.95
N GLY A 290 -16.13 14.95 -40.76
CA GLY A 290 -14.96 15.32 -39.98
C GLY A 290 -15.19 16.31 -38.83
N ALA A 291 -16.44 16.67 -38.51
CA ALA A 291 -16.75 17.60 -37.42
C ALA A 291 -16.28 17.08 -36.04
N ASP A 292 -15.96 17.97 -35.09
CA ASP A 292 -15.60 17.59 -33.72
C ASP A 292 -16.82 17.02 -32.98
N TYR A 293 -16.58 16.16 -31.99
CA TYR A 293 -17.60 15.64 -31.09
C TYR A 293 -18.32 16.73 -30.31
N VAL A 294 -17.67 17.85 -30.00
CA VAL A 294 -18.35 19.02 -29.39
C VAL A 294 -19.37 19.61 -30.37
N ASP A 295 -18.99 19.82 -31.62
CA ASP A 295 -19.86 20.42 -32.64
C ASP A 295 -21.04 19.50 -32.95
N ILE A 296 -20.79 18.19 -33.12
CA ILE A 296 -21.85 17.19 -33.31
C ILE A 296 -22.79 17.18 -32.10
N GLY A 297 -22.23 17.30 -30.90
CA GLY A 297 -22.97 17.39 -29.64
C GLY A 297 -23.90 18.60 -29.62
N LEU A 298 -23.39 19.81 -29.93
CA LEU A 298 -24.14 21.06 -29.90
C LEU A 298 -25.16 21.16 -31.04
N GLU A 299 -24.73 20.92 -32.28
CA GLU A 299 -25.53 21.19 -33.47
C GLU A 299 -26.62 20.14 -33.71
N VAL A 300 -26.41 18.90 -33.25
CA VAL A 300 -27.36 17.81 -33.45
C VAL A 300 -27.95 17.32 -32.14
N LEU A 301 -27.13 16.84 -31.20
CA LEU A 301 -27.65 16.11 -30.03
C LEU A 301 -28.33 17.03 -28.99
N VAL A 302 -27.79 18.23 -28.75
CA VAL A 302 -28.37 19.25 -27.87
C VAL A 302 -29.61 19.86 -28.51
N ARG A 303 -29.51 20.28 -29.78
CA ARG A 303 -30.63 20.88 -30.54
C ARG A 303 -31.87 19.99 -30.56
N HIS A 304 -31.69 18.68 -30.80
CA HIS A 304 -32.78 17.71 -30.83
C HIS A 304 -33.10 17.10 -29.45
N ARG A 305 -32.48 17.60 -28.37
CA ARG A 305 -32.65 17.11 -26.98
C ARG A 305 -32.57 15.59 -26.86
N VAL A 306 -31.58 15.00 -27.52
CA VAL A 306 -31.40 13.55 -27.56
C VAL A 306 -31.24 13.02 -26.12
N PRO A 307 -31.94 11.94 -25.73
CA PRO A 307 -31.76 11.34 -24.41
C PRO A 307 -30.34 10.79 -24.21
N ARG A 308 -29.74 11.04 -23.04
CA ARG A 308 -28.47 10.43 -22.66
C ARG A 308 -28.72 8.99 -22.21
N ARG A 309 -27.99 8.05 -22.82
CA ARG A 309 -28.10 6.60 -22.54
C ARG A 309 -26.83 6.13 -21.81
N GLY A 310 -26.97 5.37 -20.71
CA GLY A 310 -25.87 4.80 -19.92
C GLY A 310 -26.19 4.64 -18.42
N GLN A 311 -25.41 3.82 -17.71
CA GLN A 311 -25.63 3.51 -16.28
C GLN A 311 -25.44 4.68 -15.29
N LYS A 312 -24.81 5.77 -15.73
CA LYS A 312 -24.50 6.95 -14.90
C LYS A 312 -25.38 8.17 -15.20
N SER A 313 -26.28 8.07 -16.18
CA SER A 313 -27.18 9.17 -16.56
C SER A 313 -28.43 9.08 -15.68
N ALA A 314 -28.90 10.20 -15.14
CA ALA A 314 -30.15 10.22 -14.42
C ALA A 314 -31.33 9.93 -15.39
N PRO A 315 -32.42 9.31 -14.92
CA PRO A 315 -33.62 9.15 -15.74
C PRO A 315 -34.10 10.51 -16.26
N GLY A 316 -34.30 10.63 -17.58
CA GLY A 316 -34.75 11.87 -18.22
C GLY A 316 -33.65 12.85 -18.63
N SER A 317 -32.36 12.58 -18.32
CA SER A 317 -31.26 13.44 -18.77
C SER A 317 -31.10 13.46 -20.29
N THR A 318 -30.78 14.63 -20.84
CA THR A 318 -30.56 14.86 -22.28
C THR A 318 -29.17 15.40 -22.54
N TYR A 319 -28.74 15.42 -23.81
CA TYR A 319 -27.47 16.07 -24.17
C TYR A 319 -27.48 17.57 -23.92
N ALA A 320 -28.65 18.22 -23.86
CA ALA A 320 -28.79 19.64 -23.53
C ALA A 320 -28.29 19.97 -22.11
N ASP A 321 -28.32 19.00 -21.19
CA ASP A 321 -27.79 19.17 -19.82
C ASP A 321 -26.27 19.40 -19.81
N LEU A 322 -25.56 19.11 -20.91
CA LEU A 322 -24.11 19.25 -21.06
C LEU A 322 -23.71 20.43 -21.96
N GLU A 323 -24.64 21.29 -22.37
CA GLU A 323 -24.38 22.38 -23.32
C GLU A 323 -23.24 23.31 -22.87
N THR A 324 -23.14 23.57 -21.56
CA THR A 324 -22.10 24.43 -20.96
C THR A 324 -20.81 23.67 -20.59
N GLU A 325 -20.82 22.34 -20.63
CA GLU A 325 -19.74 21.46 -20.16
C GLU A 325 -19.02 20.77 -21.33
N ARG A 326 -18.28 21.54 -22.14
CA ARG A 326 -17.73 21.09 -23.44
C ARG A 326 -16.91 19.79 -23.40
N ASP A 327 -16.06 19.60 -22.39
CA ASP A 327 -15.25 18.37 -22.27
C ASP A 327 -16.13 17.14 -22.01
N LEU A 328 -17.14 17.29 -21.17
CA LEU A 328 -18.09 16.23 -20.85
C LEU A 328 -19.06 15.97 -22.02
N LEU A 329 -19.41 17.01 -22.78
CA LEU A 329 -20.19 16.90 -24.01
C LEU A 329 -19.42 16.15 -25.11
N SER A 330 -18.13 16.45 -25.30
CA SER A 330 -17.27 15.73 -26.25
C SER A 330 -17.22 14.23 -25.92
N ASP A 331 -16.96 13.91 -24.66
CA ASP A 331 -16.92 12.54 -24.17
C ASP A 331 -18.26 11.82 -24.31
N ALA A 332 -19.35 12.46 -23.93
CA ALA A 332 -20.70 11.92 -24.08
C ALA A 332 -21.03 11.68 -25.56
N THR A 333 -20.73 12.65 -26.44
CA THR A 333 -20.99 12.54 -27.87
C THR A 333 -20.15 11.44 -28.51
N LYS A 334 -18.90 11.24 -28.08
CA LYS A 334 -18.13 10.06 -28.52
C LYS A 334 -18.80 8.75 -28.10
N THR A 335 -19.35 8.67 -26.87
CA THR A 335 -20.09 7.47 -26.44
C THR A 335 -21.39 7.25 -27.19
N PHE A 336 -21.93 8.24 -27.91
CA PHE A 336 -23.06 8.03 -28.84
C PHE A 336 -22.69 6.99 -29.91
N PHE A 337 -21.48 7.09 -30.49
CA PHE A 337 -21.03 6.26 -31.61
C PHE A 337 -20.44 4.90 -31.22
N VAL A 338 -19.85 4.77 -30.02
CA VAL A 338 -19.13 3.54 -29.62
C VAL A 338 -19.64 2.92 -28.32
N ASN A 339 -19.41 1.62 -28.17
CA ASN A 339 -19.69 0.89 -26.94
C ASN A 339 -18.49 1.01 -25.98
N GLY A 340 -18.50 2.05 -25.12
CA GLY A 340 -17.60 2.22 -23.98
C GLY A 340 -16.11 2.42 -24.30
N LYS A 341 -15.41 3.28 -23.54
CA LYS A 341 -13.97 3.53 -23.74
C LYS A 341 -13.04 2.35 -23.33
N ARG A 342 -13.58 1.29 -22.70
CA ARG A 342 -12.80 0.21 -22.04
C ARG A 342 -12.77 -1.13 -22.81
N THR A 343 -13.33 -1.19 -24.02
CA THR A 343 -13.35 -2.40 -24.86
C THR A 343 -11.97 -2.70 -25.40
N LYS A 344 -11.48 -3.94 -25.26
CA LYS A 344 -10.06 -4.27 -25.55
C LYS A 344 -9.74 -4.09 -27.04
N PRO A 345 -8.50 -3.71 -27.42
CA PRO A 345 -8.14 -3.44 -28.82
C PRO A 345 -8.54 -4.53 -29.83
N ASP A 346 -8.41 -5.79 -29.45
CA ASP A 346 -8.77 -7.00 -30.20
C ASP A 346 -10.29 -7.24 -30.32
N GLU A 347 -11.11 -6.52 -29.56
CA GLU A 347 -12.57 -6.61 -29.54
C GLU A 347 -13.21 -5.49 -30.38
N GLU A 348 -12.66 -5.25 -31.58
CA GLU A 348 -13.09 -4.15 -32.48
C GLU A 348 -14.59 -4.23 -32.84
N HIS A 349 -15.08 -5.44 -33.11
CA HIS A 349 -16.48 -5.69 -33.45
C HIS A 349 -17.45 -5.33 -32.31
N LEU A 350 -17.07 -5.53 -31.03
CA LEU A 350 -17.88 -5.12 -29.88
C LEU A 350 -17.86 -3.60 -29.68
N TYR A 351 -16.68 -2.99 -29.85
CA TYR A 351 -16.49 -1.55 -29.73
C TYR A 351 -17.34 -0.78 -30.75
N LEU A 352 -17.42 -1.30 -31.98
CA LEU A 352 -18.21 -0.77 -33.09
C LEU A 352 -19.64 -1.33 -33.16
N GLY A 353 -20.12 -2.05 -32.14
CA GLY A 353 -21.41 -2.76 -32.19
C GLY A 353 -22.61 -1.87 -32.51
N LYS A 354 -22.57 -0.57 -32.20
CA LYS A 354 -23.61 0.39 -32.58
C LYS A 354 -23.68 0.60 -34.10
N PHE A 355 -22.54 0.67 -34.77
CA PHE A 355 -22.51 0.74 -36.23
C PHE A 355 -23.02 -0.55 -36.87
N ALA A 356 -22.71 -1.71 -36.28
CA ALA A 356 -23.21 -2.99 -36.77
C ALA A 356 -24.75 -3.03 -36.73
N VAL A 357 -25.37 -2.62 -35.61
CA VAL A 357 -26.83 -2.62 -35.52
C VAL A 357 -27.47 -1.56 -36.44
N TRP A 358 -26.86 -0.39 -36.59
CA TRP A 358 -27.37 0.66 -37.48
C TRP A 358 -27.28 0.28 -38.96
N GLU A 359 -26.28 -0.53 -39.33
CA GLU A 359 -26.07 -0.99 -40.71
C GLU A 359 -26.94 -2.21 -41.03
N THR A 360 -26.91 -3.24 -40.18
CA THR A 360 -27.46 -4.58 -40.50
C THR A 360 -28.64 -5.00 -39.62
N GLY A 361 -28.95 -4.25 -38.56
CA GLY A 361 -29.93 -4.64 -37.54
C GLY A 361 -29.43 -5.73 -36.58
N ARG A 362 -28.16 -6.15 -36.69
CA ARG A 362 -27.56 -7.16 -35.81
C ARG A 362 -26.59 -6.53 -34.83
N TYR A 363 -26.76 -6.86 -33.55
CA TYR A 363 -25.93 -6.33 -32.47
C TYR A 363 -24.97 -7.39 -31.93
N PRO A 364 -23.64 -7.19 -32.02
CA PRO A 364 -22.67 -8.11 -31.45
C PRO A 364 -22.67 -7.99 -29.92
N TYR A 365 -22.85 -9.10 -29.23
CA TYR A 365 -22.96 -9.17 -27.78
C TYR A 365 -22.07 -10.27 -27.21
N ARG A 366 -21.26 -9.92 -26.21
CA ARG A 366 -20.43 -10.89 -25.49
C ARG A 366 -21.05 -11.25 -24.15
N LEU A 367 -21.32 -12.53 -23.95
CA LEU A 367 -21.81 -13.08 -22.69
C LEU A 367 -20.68 -13.83 -21.97
N ALA A 368 -20.32 -13.43 -20.76
CA ALA A 368 -19.38 -14.19 -19.94
C ALA A 368 -19.95 -15.58 -19.62
N ASN A 369 -19.10 -16.61 -19.71
CA ASN A 369 -19.49 -17.96 -19.30
C ASN A 369 -19.17 -18.13 -17.81
N ASP A 370 -20.20 -18.36 -17.01
CA ASP A 370 -20.06 -18.50 -15.55
C ASP A 370 -19.55 -19.89 -15.12
N LEU A 371 -19.37 -20.82 -16.07
CA LEU A 371 -18.82 -22.15 -15.83
C LEU A 371 -17.29 -22.15 -15.90
N LYS A 372 -16.64 -22.59 -14.83
CA LYS A 372 -15.17 -22.75 -14.76
C LYS A 372 -14.63 -24.02 -15.47
N GLN A 373 -15.46 -24.69 -16.28
CA GLN A 373 -15.12 -25.94 -16.95
C GLN A 373 -14.89 -25.69 -18.44
N ARG A 374 -13.62 -25.81 -18.87
CA ARG A 374 -13.23 -25.57 -20.27
C ARG A 374 -13.88 -26.56 -21.23
N GLY A 375 -14.24 -26.08 -22.42
CA GLY A 375 -14.76 -26.91 -23.52
C GLY A 375 -16.18 -27.47 -23.34
N THR A 376 -16.87 -27.16 -22.24
CA THR A 376 -18.26 -27.60 -22.06
C THR A 376 -19.20 -26.77 -22.93
N ALA A 377 -19.92 -27.42 -23.85
CA ALA A 377 -20.96 -26.76 -24.63
C ALA A 377 -22.16 -26.38 -23.74
N VAL A 378 -22.67 -25.17 -23.94
CA VAL A 378 -23.78 -24.58 -23.17
C VAL A 378 -24.75 -23.95 -24.15
N GLY A 379 -26.00 -24.42 -24.19
CA GLY A 379 -26.99 -23.95 -25.17
C GLY A 379 -26.57 -24.19 -26.63
N GLY A 380 -25.83 -25.27 -26.91
CA GLY A 380 -25.33 -25.60 -28.25
C GLY A 380 -24.07 -24.84 -28.71
N LEU A 381 -23.61 -23.85 -27.95
CA LEU A 381 -22.41 -23.08 -28.27
C LEU A 381 -21.22 -23.50 -27.39
N VAL A 382 -20.02 -23.44 -27.96
CA VAL A 382 -18.76 -23.63 -27.23
C VAL A 382 -18.21 -22.24 -26.86
N PRO A 383 -17.95 -21.98 -25.58
CA PRO A 383 -17.36 -20.71 -25.16
C PRO A 383 -15.93 -20.55 -25.72
N HIS A 384 -15.60 -19.33 -26.14
CA HIS A 384 -14.27 -18.90 -26.52
C HIS A 384 -13.44 -18.59 -25.28
N TYR A 385 -12.16 -18.96 -25.31
CA TYR A 385 -11.24 -18.74 -24.20
C TYR A 385 -10.09 -17.86 -24.67
N THR A 386 -9.82 -16.78 -23.94
CA THR A 386 -8.74 -15.84 -24.25
C THR A 386 -7.33 -16.42 -24.04
N GLY A 387 -7.23 -17.58 -23.38
CA GLY A 387 -5.98 -18.28 -23.15
C GLY A 387 -6.15 -19.56 -22.33
N PRO A 388 -5.05 -20.28 -22.05
CA PRO A 388 -5.08 -21.55 -21.32
C PRO A 388 -5.55 -21.44 -19.86
N ASP A 389 -5.40 -20.26 -19.25
CA ASP A 389 -5.79 -19.99 -17.84
C ASP A 389 -7.18 -19.34 -17.73
N ASP A 390 -7.80 -19.00 -18.88
CA ASP A 390 -9.19 -18.57 -18.92
C ASP A 390 -10.06 -19.80 -18.70
N VAL A 391 -10.46 -20.02 -17.46
CA VAL A 391 -11.26 -21.17 -17.03
C VAL A 391 -12.74 -20.98 -17.32
N THR A 392 -13.17 -19.73 -17.47
CA THR A 392 -14.56 -19.34 -17.69
C THR A 392 -14.86 -19.16 -19.17
N GLY A 393 -14.08 -18.38 -19.91
CA GLY A 393 -14.37 -18.05 -21.30
C GLY A 393 -15.61 -17.17 -21.47
N TYR A 394 -16.05 -16.99 -22.72
CA TYR A 394 -17.21 -16.18 -23.10
C TYR A 394 -17.89 -16.70 -24.37
N PHE A 395 -19.13 -16.31 -24.60
CA PHE A 395 -19.87 -16.54 -25.84
C PHE A 395 -19.96 -15.23 -26.62
N ASP A 396 -19.57 -15.26 -27.89
CA ASP A 396 -19.89 -14.19 -28.82
C ASP A 396 -21.20 -14.55 -29.51
N LEU A 397 -22.18 -13.66 -29.37
CA LEU A 397 -23.53 -13.82 -29.88
C LEU A 397 -23.83 -12.67 -30.84
N GLU A 398 -24.44 -12.98 -31.98
CA GLU A 398 -25.05 -11.97 -32.84
C GLU A 398 -26.54 -11.91 -32.50
N LEU A 399 -26.96 -10.83 -31.85
CA LEU A 399 -28.37 -10.62 -31.52
C LEU A 399 -29.05 -9.97 -32.73
N ASP A 400 -29.97 -10.70 -33.37
CA ASP A 400 -30.76 -10.16 -34.47
C ASP A 400 -31.91 -9.32 -33.92
N TRP A 401 -31.85 -8.00 -34.11
CA TRP A 401 -32.93 -7.07 -33.77
C TRP A 401 -33.71 -6.61 -35.01
N GLN A 402 -33.31 -7.05 -36.22
CA GLN A 402 -34.02 -6.83 -37.49
C GLN A 402 -34.38 -5.37 -37.80
N THR A 403 -33.59 -4.41 -37.30
CA THR A 403 -33.94 -2.98 -37.37
C THR A 403 -32.75 -2.09 -37.71
N PRO A 404 -32.29 -2.09 -38.98
CA PRO A 404 -31.29 -1.14 -39.45
C PRO A 404 -31.86 0.29 -39.50
N LEU A 405 -30.96 1.30 -39.51
CA LEU A 405 -31.36 2.70 -39.63
C LEU A 405 -32.04 3.00 -40.96
N THR A 406 -32.99 3.94 -40.94
CA THR A 406 -33.70 4.46 -42.11
C THR A 406 -33.42 5.97 -42.24
N GLY A 407 -33.57 6.56 -43.43
CA GLY A 407 -33.32 8.01 -43.66
C GLY A 407 -32.03 8.35 -44.42
N PHE A 408 -31.31 7.33 -44.87
CA PHE A 408 -30.33 7.45 -45.96
C PHE A 408 -31.05 7.51 -47.31
N ARG A 409 -30.41 8.11 -48.31
CA ARG A 409 -30.90 8.21 -49.70
C ARG A 409 -31.03 6.84 -50.34
N ASP A 410 -30.02 6.00 -50.13
CA ASP A 410 -29.96 4.61 -50.58
C ASP A 410 -29.00 3.80 -49.69
N ASP A 411 -28.87 2.51 -49.97
CA ASP A 411 -27.97 1.61 -49.22
C ASP A 411 -26.49 1.90 -49.49
N ALA A 412 -26.16 2.53 -50.63
CA ALA A 412 -24.80 2.93 -50.96
C ALA A 412 -24.34 4.11 -50.07
N GLU A 413 -25.17 5.13 -49.89
CA GLU A 413 -24.91 6.26 -48.97
C GLU A 413 -24.77 5.73 -47.53
N ARG A 414 -25.63 4.78 -47.14
CA ARG A 414 -25.58 4.16 -45.81
C ARG A 414 -24.24 3.50 -45.55
N ALA A 415 -23.81 2.63 -46.48
CA ALA A 415 -22.53 1.93 -46.39
C ALA A 415 -21.34 2.92 -46.39
N GLU A 416 -21.40 3.96 -47.23
CA GLU A 416 -20.34 4.97 -47.33
C GLU A 416 -20.20 5.80 -46.04
N VAL A 417 -21.31 6.35 -45.53
CA VAL A 417 -21.31 7.21 -44.33
C VAL A 417 -20.89 6.41 -43.09
N ILE A 418 -21.46 5.20 -42.91
CA ILE A 418 -21.09 4.32 -41.79
C ILE A 418 -19.64 3.86 -41.92
N GLY A 419 -19.17 3.53 -43.13
CA GLY A 419 -17.78 3.18 -43.43
C GLY A 419 -16.80 4.28 -43.01
N LYS A 420 -17.04 5.52 -43.45
CA LYS A 420 -16.22 6.70 -43.07
C LYS A 420 -16.21 6.93 -41.56
N CYS A 421 -17.35 6.76 -40.89
CA CYS A 421 -17.44 6.86 -39.44
C CYS A 421 -16.61 5.80 -38.72
N ARG A 422 -16.69 4.53 -39.16
CA ARG A 422 -15.89 3.42 -38.63
C ARG A 422 -14.40 3.69 -38.79
N GLU A 423 -13.97 4.05 -39.99
CA GLU A 423 -12.56 4.34 -40.27
C GLU A 423 -12.01 5.44 -39.39
N ARG A 424 -12.76 6.54 -39.20
CA ARG A 424 -12.38 7.63 -38.30
C ARG A 424 -12.22 7.16 -36.86
N ILE A 425 -13.20 6.44 -36.33
CA ILE A 425 -13.16 5.94 -34.94
C ILE A 425 -12.03 4.93 -34.74
N LEU A 426 -11.77 4.07 -35.72
CA LEU A 426 -10.64 3.14 -35.69
C LEU A 426 -9.30 3.87 -35.76
N ARG A 427 -9.21 4.92 -36.57
CA ARG A 427 -8.02 5.78 -36.63
C ARG A 427 -7.78 6.43 -35.26
N GLU A 428 -8.79 7.04 -34.66
CA GLU A 428 -8.69 7.63 -33.31
C GLU A 428 -8.36 6.61 -32.21
N ARG A 429 -8.77 5.36 -32.37
CA ARG A 429 -8.43 4.25 -31.47
C ARG A 429 -6.99 3.74 -31.66
N ARG A 430 -6.49 3.78 -32.90
CA ARG A 430 -5.14 3.34 -33.31
C ARG A 430 -4.10 4.44 -33.12
N THR A 431 -4.48 5.71 -33.14
CA THR A 431 -3.64 6.82 -32.67
C THR A 431 -3.23 6.49 -31.24
N PRO A 432 -1.93 6.59 -30.86
CA PRO A 432 -1.51 6.30 -29.50
C PRO A 432 -2.28 7.20 -28.53
N GLN A 433 -3.33 6.66 -27.92
CA GLN A 433 -3.95 7.33 -26.79
C GLN A 433 -2.88 7.41 -25.73
N THR A 434 -2.51 8.63 -25.33
CA THR A 434 -1.86 8.84 -24.03
C THR A 434 -2.70 8.04 -23.03
N PRO A 435 -2.14 7.00 -22.41
CA PRO A 435 -2.92 5.93 -21.83
C PRO A 435 -3.89 6.50 -20.78
N PRO A 436 -5.22 6.40 -20.98
CA PRO A 436 -6.18 6.95 -20.04
C PRO A 436 -6.22 6.03 -18.82
N GLY A 437 -5.62 6.48 -17.72
CA GLY A 437 -5.73 5.82 -16.42
C GLY A 437 -4.59 4.86 -16.03
N ARG A 438 -3.35 5.19 -16.35
CA ARG A 438 -2.31 5.05 -15.32
C ARG A 438 -2.21 6.40 -14.63
N ASP A 439 -2.06 6.43 -13.31
CA ASP A 439 -1.74 7.64 -12.54
C ASP A 439 -0.46 8.32 -13.08
N SER A 440 -0.56 9.04 -14.21
CA SER A 440 0.53 9.80 -14.81
C SER A 440 0.35 11.31 -14.69
N ASP A 441 -0.81 11.77 -14.19
CA ASP A 441 -1.03 13.19 -13.89
C ASP A 441 -0.84 13.53 -12.40
N ALA A 442 -0.47 12.53 -11.58
CA ALA A 442 0.11 12.74 -10.26
C ALA A 442 1.65 12.66 -10.31
N GLY A 443 2.25 13.64 -10.99
CA GLY A 443 3.65 14.02 -10.83
C GLY A 443 4.63 13.41 -11.84
N ASP A 444 5.67 14.19 -12.13
CA ASP A 444 6.84 13.89 -12.98
C ASP A 444 7.67 12.64 -12.58
N VAL A 445 7.15 11.78 -11.69
CA VAL A 445 7.90 10.81 -10.91
C VAL A 445 7.54 9.38 -11.32
N ARG A 446 8.37 8.77 -12.17
CA ARG A 446 8.23 7.38 -12.66
C ARG A 446 9.15 6.44 -11.88
N ALA A 447 8.84 5.15 -11.77
CA ALA A 447 9.86 4.18 -11.35
C ALA A 447 11.08 4.29 -12.29
N LEU A 448 12.31 4.07 -11.80
CA LEU A 448 13.58 4.11 -12.59
C LEU A 448 13.68 2.98 -13.65
N ALA A 449 12.54 2.56 -14.19
CA ALA A 449 12.32 1.48 -15.13
C ALA A 449 12.42 2.03 -16.56
N GLY A 450 13.64 2.06 -17.09
CA GLY A 450 13.80 1.92 -18.53
C GLY A 450 13.46 0.49 -18.96
N PRO A 451 13.19 0.23 -20.25
CA PRO A 451 13.21 -1.14 -20.75
C PRO A 451 14.58 -1.73 -20.42
N TYR A 452 14.61 -2.74 -19.55
CA TYR A 452 15.82 -3.51 -19.35
C TYR A 452 16.03 -4.34 -20.60
N ASP A 453 17.24 -4.28 -21.14
CA ASP A 453 17.59 -5.05 -22.32
C ASP A 453 17.24 -6.52 -22.08
N ARG A 454 16.80 -7.20 -23.14
CA ARG A 454 16.62 -8.65 -23.10
C ARG A 454 17.95 -9.26 -23.48
N TRP A 455 18.40 -10.26 -22.74
CA TRP A 455 19.65 -10.94 -23.03
C TRP A 455 19.49 -12.45 -23.04
N GLU A 456 20.31 -13.10 -23.85
CA GLU A 456 20.48 -14.56 -23.86
C GLU A 456 21.42 -14.94 -22.69
N ALA A 457 21.09 -16.00 -21.95
CA ALA A 457 22.06 -16.56 -21.01
C ALA A 457 23.18 -17.31 -21.74
N ALA A 458 24.43 -17.12 -21.28
CA ALA A 458 25.61 -17.79 -21.82
C ALA A 458 25.90 -19.18 -21.18
N GLY A 459 24.93 -19.78 -20.48
CA GLY A 459 25.09 -21.06 -19.76
C GLY A 459 24.33 -22.22 -20.39
N PRO A 460 24.55 -23.47 -19.96
CA PRO A 460 23.77 -24.61 -20.44
C PRO A 460 22.29 -24.31 -20.19
N GLY A 461 21.45 -24.55 -21.21
CA GLY A 461 20.03 -24.16 -21.22
C GLY A 461 19.33 -24.52 -19.91
N ASP A 462 18.41 -23.66 -19.48
CA ASP A 462 17.55 -23.92 -18.32
C ASP A 462 16.97 -25.33 -18.45
N GLU A 463 17.19 -26.21 -17.45
CA GLU A 463 16.74 -27.61 -17.49
C GLU A 463 15.23 -27.73 -17.74
N ARG A 464 14.48 -26.65 -17.47
CA ARG A 464 13.04 -26.53 -17.77
C ARG A 464 12.73 -26.56 -19.27
N TRP A 465 13.67 -26.16 -20.13
CA TRP A 465 13.51 -26.13 -21.59
C TRP A 465 14.74 -26.74 -22.29
N PRO A 466 14.89 -28.07 -22.26
CA PRO A 466 16.01 -28.75 -22.90
C PRO A 466 16.03 -28.46 -24.41
N GLY A 467 17.15 -27.95 -24.92
CA GLY A 467 17.37 -27.72 -26.35
C GLY A 467 16.91 -26.35 -26.89
N ASP A 468 16.35 -25.46 -26.06
CA ASP A 468 15.99 -24.08 -26.45
C ASP A 468 16.80 -23.05 -25.64
N ARG A 469 17.17 -21.92 -26.27
CA ARG A 469 17.90 -20.86 -25.59
C ARG A 469 16.98 -20.12 -24.63
N THR A 470 17.45 -19.87 -23.42
CA THR A 470 16.68 -19.12 -22.42
C THR A 470 17.00 -17.63 -22.52
N MET A 471 15.96 -16.83 -22.71
CA MET A 471 15.98 -15.38 -22.69
C MET A 471 15.63 -14.86 -21.30
N TYR A 472 16.30 -13.78 -20.89
CA TYR A 472 16.03 -13.08 -19.65
C TYR A 472 15.60 -11.63 -19.94
N GLY A 473 14.74 -11.10 -19.08
CA GLY A 473 14.38 -9.69 -19.09
C GLY A 473 13.80 -9.25 -17.76
N VAL A 474 13.91 -7.96 -17.44
CA VAL A 474 13.35 -7.40 -16.20
C VAL A 474 12.13 -6.56 -16.51
N THR A 475 11.06 -6.76 -15.75
CA THR A 475 9.86 -5.93 -15.78
C THR A 475 9.60 -5.31 -14.41
N THR A 476 8.85 -4.20 -14.35
CA THR A 476 8.44 -3.56 -13.09
C THR A 476 6.99 -3.77 -12.77
N ARG A 477 6.68 -3.94 -11.49
CA ARG A 477 5.32 -4.00 -10.98
C ARG A 477 5.15 -3.12 -9.75
N THR A 478 4.04 -2.41 -9.67
CA THR A 478 3.58 -1.81 -8.41
C THR A 478 2.64 -2.80 -7.74
N HIS A 479 2.94 -3.19 -6.50
CA HIS A 479 2.08 -4.05 -5.70
C HIS A 479 0.93 -3.25 -5.08
N ASN A 480 -0.14 -3.93 -4.67
CA ASN A 480 -1.26 -3.33 -3.93
C ASN A 480 -0.82 -2.68 -2.59
N SER A 481 0.36 -3.06 -2.08
CA SER A 481 1.02 -2.42 -0.93
C SER A 481 1.65 -1.06 -1.24
N GLY A 482 1.58 -0.60 -2.49
CA GLY A 482 2.23 0.61 -2.98
C GLY A 482 3.71 0.44 -3.32
N LYS A 483 4.37 -0.68 -2.96
CA LYS A 483 5.79 -0.93 -3.27
C LYS A 483 6.03 -1.21 -4.75
N ASN A 484 7.11 -0.65 -5.31
CA ASN A 484 7.57 -0.95 -6.66
C ASN A 484 8.64 -2.05 -6.61
N THR A 485 8.47 -3.07 -7.44
CA THR A 485 9.39 -4.21 -7.55
C THR A 485 9.86 -4.39 -8.98
N PHE A 486 11.06 -4.93 -9.11
CA PHE A 486 11.59 -5.51 -10.33
C PHE A 486 11.38 -7.02 -10.30
N ILE A 487 11.03 -7.58 -11.45
CA ILE A 487 10.73 -8.99 -11.65
C ILE A 487 11.65 -9.45 -12.78
N LEU A 488 12.59 -10.36 -12.48
CA LEU A 488 13.37 -11.06 -13.49
C LEU A 488 12.53 -12.18 -14.06
N VAL A 489 12.30 -12.11 -15.36
CA VAL A 489 11.55 -13.08 -16.13
C VAL A 489 12.53 -13.86 -16.99
N HIS A 490 12.38 -15.18 -17.02
CA HIS A 490 13.08 -16.09 -17.92
C HIS A 490 12.06 -16.87 -18.76
N TYR A 491 12.35 -17.03 -20.05
CA TYR A 491 11.45 -17.69 -21.01
C TYR A 491 12.27 -18.27 -22.17
N PRO A 492 11.76 -19.33 -22.83
CA PRO A 492 12.42 -19.89 -24.01
C PRO A 492 12.34 -18.90 -25.18
N LEU A 493 13.40 -18.83 -25.98
CA LEU A 493 13.53 -17.91 -27.12
C LEU A 493 12.36 -18.03 -28.09
N SER A 494 11.91 -19.27 -28.35
CA SER A 494 10.75 -19.59 -29.21
C SER A 494 9.45 -18.91 -28.80
N VAL A 495 9.24 -18.64 -27.51
CA VAL A 495 8.02 -17.98 -26.98
C VAL A 495 8.25 -16.47 -26.79
N GLY A 496 9.51 -16.05 -26.76
CA GLY A 496 9.95 -14.67 -26.56
C GLY A 496 9.64 -13.72 -27.71
N VAL A 497 9.35 -14.24 -28.89
CA VAL A 497 9.06 -13.50 -30.12
C VAL A 497 7.63 -13.79 -30.61
N ASP A 498 6.97 -12.79 -31.16
CA ASP A 498 5.65 -12.93 -31.80
C ASP A 498 5.77 -13.60 -33.18
N MET A 499 4.64 -13.82 -33.86
CA MET A 499 4.59 -14.47 -35.17
C MET A 499 5.33 -13.69 -36.29
N ILE A 500 5.79 -12.47 -36.02
CA ILE A 500 6.55 -11.59 -36.93
C ILE A 500 8.00 -11.44 -36.44
N GLY A 501 8.43 -12.25 -35.47
CA GLY A 501 9.79 -12.22 -34.90
C GLY A 501 10.06 -11.06 -33.93
N ARG A 502 9.04 -10.30 -33.50
CA ARG A 502 9.23 -9.17 -32.57
C ARG A 502 9.14 -9.62 -31.12
N PRO A 503 9.92 -9.05 -30.19
CA PRO A 503 9.93 -9.50 -28.80
C PRO A 503 8.57 -9.29 -28.10
N CYS A 504 7.89 -10.37 -27.69
CA CYS A 504 6.63 -10.35 -26.91
C CYS A 504 6.80 -9.59 -25.58
N GLY A 505 5.85 -8.73 -25.17
CA GLY A 505 5.98 -7.95 -23.93
C GLY A 505 6.21 -8.81 -22.67
N LEU A 506 7.24 -8.49 -21.87
CA LEU A 506 7.67 -9.26 -20.70
C LEU A 506 6.57 -9.48 -19.64
N MET A 507 5.61 -8.55 -19.54
CA MET A 507 4.48 -8.64 -18.61
C MET A 507 3.57 -9.85 -18.86
N ARG A 508 3.50 -10.36 -20.09
CA ARG A 508 2.73 -11.55 -20.43
C ARG A 508 3.22 -12.78 -19.65
N PHE A 509 4.53 -12.89 -19.49
CA PHE A 509 5.18 -14.01 -18.80
C PHE A 509 5.15 -13.85 -17.28
N ALA A 510 5.19 -12.61 -16.78
CA ALA A 510 5.02 -12.32 -15.35
C ALA A 510 3.63 -12.74 -14.80
N GLY A 511 2.64 -12.97 -15.68
CA GLY A 511 1.33 -13.52 -15.35
C GLY A 511 1.36 -15.00 -14.90
N LYS A 512 2.45 -15.74 -15.19
CA LYS A 512 2.69 -17.12 -14.75
C LYS A 512 3.97 -17.22 -13.91
N PRO A 513 3.96 -16.72 -12.66
CA PRO A 513 5.17 -16.60 -11.87
C PRO A 513 5.90 -17.93 -11.68
N GLY A 514 5.18 -19.04 -11.50
CA GLY A 514 5.77 -20.37 -11.27
C GLY A 514 6.65 -20.88 -12.41
N GLN A 515 6.37 -20.45 -13.64
CA GLN A 515 7.06 -20.95 -14.83
C GLN A 515 8.15 -19.99 -15.34
N HIS A 516 7.87 -18.69 -15.29
CA HIS A 516 8.67 -17.71 -16.02
C HIS A 516 9.32 -16.63 -15.16
N VAL A 517 9.06 -16.58 -13.85
CA VAL A 517 9.71 -15.59 -12.99
C VAL A 517 10.87 -16.27 -12.26
N ALA A 518 12.08 -15.76 -12.44
CA ALA A 518 13.29 -16.27 -11.80
C ALA A 518 13.53 -15.61 -10.43
N ALA A 519 13.26 -14.31 -10.29
CA ALA A 519 13.41 -13.59 -9.03
C ALA A 519 12.56 -12.31 -9.00
N THR A 520 12.29 -11.82 -7.79
CA THR A 520 11.62 -10.53 -7.56
C THR A 520 12.35 -9.76 -6.47
N TRP A 521 12.67 -8.49 -6.70
CA TRP A 521 13.32 -7.61 -5.71
C TRP A 521 12.70 -6.21 -5.72
N ALA A 522 12.96 -5.43 -4.68
CA ALA A 522 12.39 -4.10 -4.54
C ALA A 522 13.20 -3.05 -5.33
N SER A 523 12.49 -2.09 -5.93
CA SER A 523 13.11 -1.06 -6.79
C SER A 523 13.96 -0.06 -6.00
N ASP A 524 13.52 0.25 -4.78
CA ASP A 524 14.28 1.04 -3.81
C ASP A 524 15.62 0.39 -3.45
N ALA A 525 15.63 -0.92 -3.23
CA ALA A 525 16.83 -1.68 -2.91
C ALA A 525 17.86 -1.64 -4.06
N TYR A 526 17.40 -1.74 -5.31
CA TYR A 526 18.26 -1.56 -6.49
C TYR A 526 18.83 -0.15 -6.58
N CYS A 527 17.98 0.88 -6.44
CA CYS A 527 18.43 2.27 -6.53
C CYS A 527 19.45 2.60 -5.43
N ALA A 528 19.22 2.12 -4.20
CA ALA A 528 20.18 2.25 -3.10
C ALA A 528 21.50 1.54 -3.42
N SER A 529 21.43 0.29 -3.90
CA SER A 529 22.64 -0.47 -4.25
C SER A 529 23.44 0.18 -5.38
N ALA A 530 22.77 0.69 -6.41
CA ALA A 530 23.42 1.39 -7.52
C ALA A 530 24.03 2.74 -7.09
N ALA A 531 23.33 3.50 -6.23
CA ALA A 531 23.88 4.74 -5.66
C ALA A 531 25.17 4.47 -4.87
N THR A 532 25.16 3.46 -4.00
CA THR A 532 26.34 3.04 -3.24
C THR A 532 27.47 2.60 -4.16
N ALA A 533 27.18 1.81 -5.20
CA ALA A 533 28.20 1.36 -6.15
C ALA A 533 28.87 2.53 -6.89
N ILE A 534 28.11 3.56 -7.26
CA ILE A 534 28.65 4.77 -7.90
C ILE A 534 29.45 5.62 -6.91
N GLN A 535 28.96 5.80 -5.68
CA GLN A 535 29.67 6.50 -4.61
C GLN A 535 31.05 5.88 -4.35
N ARG A 536 31.11 4.54 -4.34
CA ARG A 536 32.38 3.80 -4.17
C ARG A 536 33.41 4.13 -5.23
N LEU A 537 33.02 4.36 -6.49
CA LEU A 537 33.99 4.69 -7.53
C LEU A 537 34.75 5.98 -7.23
N VAL A 538 34.06 6.95 -6.62
CA VAL A 538 34.64 8.23 -6.22
C VAL A 538 35.50 8.05 -4.96
N GLU A 539 34.97 7.39 -3.93
CA GLU A 539 35.68 7.16 -2.66
C GLU A 539 36.93 6.31 -2.84
N ASP A 540 36.84 5.31 -3.72
CA ASP A 540 37.94 4.39 -4.02
C ASP A 540 38.97 5.02 -4.99
N LYS A 541 38.79 6.29 -5.38
CA LYS A 541 39.62 7.03 -6.35
C LYS A 541 39.78 6.31 -7.70
N ILE A 542 38.83 5.44 -8.05
CA ILE A 542 38.77 4.78 -9.35
C ILE A 542 38.39 5.81 -10.42
N LEU A 543 37.57 6.79 -10.04
CA LEU A 543 37.15 7.90 -10.87
C LEU A 543 37.54 9.22 -10.18
N ASP A 544 38.34 10.04 -10.85
CA ASP A 544 38.64 11.41 -10.40
C ASP A 544 37.47 12.33 -10.75
N PRO A 545 36.73 12.89 -9.78
CA PRO A 545 35.61 13.79 -10.06
C PRO A 545 36.03 15.03 -10.86
N ALA A 546 37.27 15.48 -10.73
CA ALA A 546 37.78 16.65 -11.45
C ALA A 546 37.98 16.38 -12.95
N SER A 547 37.97 15.11 -13.37
CA SER A 547 38.16 14.70 -14.77
C SER A 547 36.83 14.51 -15.53
N VAL A 548 35.68 14.66 -14.85
CA VAL A 548 34.35 14.34 -15.37
C VAL A 548 33.62 15.58 -15.86
N VAL A 549 32.90 15.47 -16.99
CA VAL A 549 32.10 16.58 -17.54
C VAL A 549 31.02 17.02 -16.51
N PRO A 550 30.95 18.32 -16.16
CA PRO A 550 29.87 18.84 -15.33
C PRO A 550 28.54 18.80 -16.07
N VAL A 551 27.47 18.48 -15.36
CA VAL A 551 26.10 18.46 -15.90
C VAL A 551 25.37 19.70 -15.39
N VAL A 552 24.89 20.53 -16.31
CA VAL A 552 23.97 21.63 -15.98
C VAL A 552 22.62 21.01 -15.63
N ALA A 553 22.33 20.90 -14.33
CA ALA A 553 21.03 20.49 -13.87
C ALA A 553 20.08 21.69 -13.93
N ALA A 554 19.18 21.73 -14.92
CA ALA A 554 18.04 22.63 -14.87
C ALA A 554 17.16 22.22 -13.68
N THR A 555 17.36 22.84 -12.53
CA THR A 555 16.42 22.75 -11.41
C THR A 555 15.19 23.54 -11.79
N ALA A 556 14.26 22.92 -12.52
CA ALA A 556 12.88 23.34 -12.42
C ALA A 556 12.47 23.08 -10.97
N THR A 557 12.41 24.12 -10.14
CA THR A 557 11.63 24.10 -8.90
C THR A 557 10.15 24.05 -9.28
N THR A 558 9.75 22.96 -9.95
CA THR A 558 8.38 22.50 -9.80
C THR A 558 8.19 22.32 -8.31
N ALA A 559 7.29 23.09 -7.71
CA ALA A 559 6.90 22.96 -6.31
C ALA A 559 6.94 21.47 -5.95
N SER A 560 7.76 21.10 -4.98
CA SER A 560 8.05 19.70 -4.64
C SER A 560 6.75 18.89 -4.71
N PRO A 561 6.75 17.66 -5.24
CA PRO A 561 5.60 16.76 -5.10
C PRO A 561 5.07 16.73 -3.66
N ASP A 562 5.94 16.96 -2.68
CA ASP A 562 5.60 17.13 -1.28
C ASP A 562 4.79 18.41 -1.01
N HIS A 563 5.06 19.56 -1.62
CA HIS A 563 4.23 20.78 -1.51
C HIS A 563 2.85 20.61 -2.15
N LYS A 564 2.75 19.96 -3.32
CA LYS A 564 1.43 19.68 -3.93
C LYS A 564 0.64 18.67 -3.10
N ARG A 565 1.30 17.65 -2.58
CA ARG A 565 0.69 16.63 -1.70
C ARG A 565 0.31 17.22 -0.35
N GLU A 566 1.15 18.04 0.25
CA GLU A 566 0.89 18.75 1.49
C GLU A 566 -0.25 19.73 1.30
N ARG A 567 -0.28 20.50 0.21
CA ARG A 567 -1.41 21.35 -0.15
C ARG A 567 -2.70 20.56 -0.30
N SER A 568 -2.70 19.47 -1.08
CA SER A 568 -3.89 18.62 -1.25
C SER A 568 -4.32 17.97 0.07
N GLN A 569 -3.38 17.55 0.92
CA GLN A 569 -3.66 17.02 2.26
C GLN A 569 -4.23 18.09 3.20
N LEU A 570 -3.72 19.32 3.15
CA LEU A 570 -4.20 20.44 3.96
C LEU A 570 -5.57 20.92 3.47
N GLU A 571 -5.82 20.96 2.16
CA GLU A 571 -7.14 21.23 1.57
C GLU A 571 -8.15 20.17 2.04
N THR A 572 -7.79 18.89 1.95
CA THR A 572 -8.65 17.79 2.44
C THR A 572 -8.91 17.88 3.94
N LYS A 573 -7.88 18.20 4.75
CA LYS A 573 -8.00 18.35 6.21
C LYS A 573 -8.87 19.55 6.60
N ARG A 574 -8.74 20.66 5.88
CA ARG A 574 -9.59 21.85 6.05
C ARG A 574 -11.05 21.51 5.75
N ASP A 575 -11.31 20.90 4.60
CA ASP A 575 -12.67 20.57 4.16
C ASP A 575 -13.33 19.57 5.13
N THR A 576 -12.57 18.57 5.59
CA THR A 576 -13.02 17.61 6.62
C THR A 576 -13.35 18.30 7.95
N ALA A 577 -12.54 19.28 8.37
CA ALA A 577 -12.80 20.04 9.61
C ALA A 577 -14.04 20.93 9.49
N ILE A 578 -14.26 21.56 8.33
CA ILE A 578 -15.47 22.35 8.03
C ILE A 578 -16.73 21.47 8.06
N ASP A 579 -16.67 20.30 7.41
CA ASP A 579 -17.82 19.39 7.37
C ASP A 579 -18.12 18.82 8.76
N LYS A 580 -17.09 18.49 9.55
CA LYS A 580 -17.26 18.02 10.93
C LYS A 580 -17.84 19.10 11.85
N ALA A 581 -17.42 20.35 11.71
CA ALA A 581 -18.02 21.47 12.45
C ALA A 581 -19.53 21.60 12.14
N ARG A 582 -19.92 21.49 10.86
CA ARG A 582 -21.33 21.52 10.44
C ARG A 582 -22.15 20.35 10.95
N GLU A 583 -21.55 19.17 11.12
CA GLU A 583 -22.22 18.02 11.72
C GLU A 583 -22.45 18.24 13.22
N LEU A 584 -21.43 18.72 13.93
CA LEU A 584 -21.52 19.02 15.36
C LEU A 584 -22.50 20.16 15.67
N ASP A 585 -22.61 21.18 14.80
CA ASP A 585 -23.65 22.21 14.91
C ASP A 585 -25.06 21.62 14.85
N LYS A 586 -25.30 20.67 13.93
CA LYS A 586 -26.61 20.01 13.82
C LYS A 586 -26.90 19.10 15.01
N GLU A 587 -25.87 18.49 15.58
CA GLU A 587 -25.99 17.69 16.81
C GLU A 587 -26.30 18.58 18.01
N ALA A 588 -25.66 19.74 18.14
CA ALA A 588 -25.95 20.74 19.17
C ALA A 588 -27.42 21.20 19.07
N ASP A 589 -27.88 21.62 17.89
CA ASP A 589 -29.29 21.96 17.63
C ASP A 589 -30.24 20.81 17.98
N GLY A 590 -29.83 19.58 17.68
CA GLY A 590 -30.58 18.36 18.00
C GLY A 590 -30.72 18.14 19.50
N PHE A 591 -29.64 18.33 20.26
CA PHE A 591 -29.63 18.20 21.71
C PHE A 591 -30.39 19.33 22.41
N GLU A 592 -30.34 20.57 21.93
CA GLU A 592 -31.15 21.67 22.46
C GLU A 592 -32.66 21.38 22.31
N ARG A 593 -33.08 20.90 21.14
CA ARG A 593 -34.48 20.49 20.91
C ARG A 593 -34.90 19.31 21.78
N LEU A 594 -33.99 18.39 22.09
CA LEU A 594 -34.24 17.27 22.99
C LEU A 594 -34.32 17.73 24.45
N ALA A 595 -33.46 18.67 24.87
CA ALA A 595 -33.51 19.29 26.19
C ALA A 595 -34.86 19.98 26.42
N ALA A 596 -35.28 20.85 25.49
CA ALA A 596 -36.57 21.54 25.54
C ALA A 596 -37.78 20.57 25.59
N ARG A 597 -37.71 19.44 24.86
CA ARG A 597 -38.75 18.39 24.93
C ARG A 597 -38.78 17.66 26.27
N LYS A 598 -37.63 17.46 26.90
CA LYS A 598 -37.53 16.78 28.21
C LYS A 598 -37.96 17.68 29.35
N GLU A 599 -37.63 18.96 29.28
CA GLU A 599 -38.13 19.99 30.18
C GLU A 599 -39.66 20.11 30.10
N ALA A 600 -40.22 20.18 28.89
CA ALA A 600 -41.66 20.17 28.68
C ALA A 600 -42.37 18.89 29.18
N ALA A 601 -41.64 17.78 29.30
CA ALA A 601 -42.13 16.51 29.83
C ALA A 601 -41.92 16.37 31.35
N GLY A 602 -41.37 17.39 32.03
CA GLY A 602 -41.16 17.39 33.48
C GLY A 602 -39.92 16.62 33.97
N ASP A 603 -39.00 16.24 33.07
CA ASP A 603 -37.76 15.52 33.39
C ASP A 603 -36.56 16.48 33.32
N SER A 604 -36.39 17.30 34.37
CA SER A 604 -35.35 18.34 34.42
C SER A 604 -33.93 17.77 34.39
N LEU A 605 -33.69 16.63 35.05
CA LEU A 605 -32.40 15.95 35.05
C LEU A 605 -31.98 15.47 33.66
N ALA A 606 -32.93 15.01 32.84
CA ALA A 606 -32.63 14.66 31.45
C ALA A 606 -32.44 15.92 30.57
N ALA A 607 -33.20 16.98 30.81
CA ALA A 607 -33.04 18.26 30.11
C ALA A 607 -31.62 18.82 30.32
N ASP A 608 -31.17 18.92 31.58
CA ASP A 608 -29.83 19.41 31.94
C ASP A 608 -28.72 18.60 31.26
N ARG A 609 -28.88 17.26 31.17
CA ARG A 609 -27.92 16.38 30.50
C ARG A 609 -27.84 16.60 29.00
N TYR A 610 -28.97 16.88 28.34
CA TYR A 610 -28.98 17.18 26.92
C TYR A 610 -28.49 18.59 26.63
N GLU A 611 -28.75 19.54 27.53
CA GLU A 611 -28.19 20.90 27.45
C GLU A 611 -26.66 20.91 27.61
N GLU A 612 -26.13 20.10 28.54
CA GLU A 612 -24.68 19.91 28.67
C GLU A 612 -24.07 19.30 27.40
N LYS A 613 -24.74 18.31 26.79
CA LYS A 613 -24.31 17.71 25.52
C LYS A 613 -24.39 18.69 24.35
N ALA A 614 -25.38 19.57 24.31
CA ALA A 614 -25.48 20.64 23.32
C ALA A 614 -24.31 21.61 23.46
N ARG A 615 -24.00 22.05 24.68
CA ARG A 615 -22.85 22.91 24.97
C ARG A 615 -21.53 22.24 24.59
N GLN A 616 -21.37 20.95 24.86
CA GLN A 616 -20.17 20.20 24.48
C GLN A 616 -20.04 20.06 22.95
N ALA A 617 -21.12 19.73 22.24
CA ALA A 617 -21.12 19.64 20.77
C ALA A 617 -20.82 20.99 20.11
N ALA A 618 -21.35 22.09 20.65
CA ALA A 618 -21.05 23.45 20.19
C ALA A 618 -19.57 23.82 20.42
N ALA A 619 -19.01 23.50 21.59
CA ALA A 619 -17.59 23.72 21.87
C ALA A 619 -16.67 22.90 20.94
N ASP A 620 -17.02 21.65 20.66
CA ASP A 620 -16.27 20.80 19.72
C ASP A 620 -16.38 21.33 18.28
N ALA A 621 -17.54 21.90 17.89
CA ALA A 621 -17.72 22.53 16.59
C ALA A 621 -16.78 23.74 16.42
N ASP A 622 -16.66 24.58 17.45
CA ASP A 622 -15.74 25.72 17.46
C ASP A 622 -14.26 25.27 17.41
N GLU A 623 -13.90 24.18 18.08
CA GLU A 623 -12.55 23.60 17.97
C GLU A 623 -12.25 23.16 16.52
N GLN A 624 -13.22 22.54 15.84
CA GLN A 624 -13.06 22.16 14.43
C GLN A 624 -12.98 23.37 13.49
N ARG A 625 -13.73 24.45 13.75
CA ARG A 625 -13.59 25.72 13.01
C ARG A 625 -12.19 26.32 13.18
N HIS A 626 -11.68 26.37 14.41
CA HIS A 626 -10.30 26.80 14.67
C HIS A 626 -9.25 25.88 14.01
N ALA A 627 -9.52 24.57 13.90
CA ALA A 627 -8.66 23.67 13.14
C ALA A 627 -8.69 23.99 11.63
N ALA A 628 -9.86 24.26 11.06
CA ALA A 628 -10.00 24.67 9.67
C ALA A 628 -9.24 25.99 9.39
N ASP A 629 -9.37 26.98 10.26
CA ASP A 629 -8.65 28.26 10.15
C ASP A 629 -7.13 28.07 10.20
N ARG A 630 -6.62 27.18 11.08
CA ARG A 630 -5.19 26.82 11.14
C ARG A 630 -4.71 26.16 9.83
N TYR A 631 -5.54 25.32 9.22
CA TYR A 631 -5.20 24.71 7.93
C TYR A 631 -5.26 25.72 6.79
N GLU A 632 -6.22 26.64 6.77
CA GLU A 632 -6.30 27.72 5.78
C GLU A 632 -5.12 28.69 5.91
N ALA A 633 -4.72 29.05 7.13
CA ALA A 633 -3.52 29.87 7.36
C ALA A 633 -2.24 29.20 6.83
N LYS A 634 -2.09 27.87 7.01
CA LYS A 634 -0.98 27.10 6.40
C LYS A 634 -1.08 27.01 4.88
N LEU A 635 -2.29 26.88 4.33
CA LEU A 635 -2.50 26.93 2.87
C LEU A 635 -2.10 28.29 2.31
N GLN A 636 -2.40 29.38 3.03
CA GLN A 636 -2.00 30.73 2.64
C GLN A 636 -0.49 30.95 2.73
N SER A 637 0.20 30.39 3.74
CA SER A 637 1.66 30.46 3.80
C SER A 637 2.31 29.71 2.63
N ILE A 638 1.82 28.50 2.31
CA ILE A 638 2.28 27.72 1.15
C ILE A 638 1.99 28.43 -0.18
N ARG A 639 0.87 29.16 -0.29
CA ARG A 639 0.55 29.98 -1.47
C ARG A 639 1.46 31.21 -1.60
N LYS A 640 1.84 31.83 -0.47
CA LYS A 640 2.78 32.96 -0.44
C LYS A 640 4.21 32.51 -0.76
N ASP A 641 4.58 31.28 -0.42
CA ASP A 641 5.85 30.63 -0.80
C ASP A 641 5.88 30.15 -2.26
N THR A 642 5.15 30.82 -3.18
CA THR A 642 5.28 30.53 -4.62
C THR A 642 6.74 30.80 -5.00
N PRO A 643 7.50 29.80 -5.49
CA PRO A 643 8.89 30.00 -5.84
C PRO A 643 8.95 31.08 -6.90
N GLY A 644 9.67 32.17 -6.60
CA GLY A 644 10.14 33.09 -7.64
C GLY A 644 10.79 32.26 -8.74
N ALA A 645 10.63 32.69 -9.99
CA ALA A 645 11.25 32.05 -11.14
C ALA A 645 12.69 31.67 -10.77
N ALA A 646 12.99 30.36 -10.75
CA ALA A 646 14.30 29.90 -10.35
C ALA A 646 15.32 30.55 -11.28
N GLU A 647 16.17 31.41 -10.73
CA GLU A 647 17.45 31.64 -11.36
C GLU A 647 18.13 30.26 -11.46
N PRO A 648 18.58 29.84 -12.65
CA PRO A 648 19.34 28.63 -12.79
C PRO A 648 20.57 28.75 -11.89
N VAL A 649 20.59 28.00 -10.79
CA VAL A 649 21.80 27.85 -10.00
C VAL A 649 22.74 27.02 -10.87
N ASP A 650 23.75 27.68 -11.44
CA ASP A 650 24.90 27.06 -12.09
C ASP A 650 25.72 26.28 -11.04
N ALA A 651 25.14 25.22 -10.49
CA ALA A 651 25.85 24.23 -9.72
C ALA A 651 26.50 23.28 -10.72
N ASN A 652 27.80 23.48 -10.98
CA ASN A 652 28.66 22.54 -11.70
C ASN A 652 28.75 21.22 -10.91
N LEU A 653 27.71 20.40 -10.98
CA LEU A 653 27.70 19.05 -10.42
C LEU A 653 28.31 18.10 -11.43
N THR A 654 29.27 17.28 -11.02
CA THR A 654 29.77 16.20 -11.86
C THR A 654 28.64 15.21 -12.15
N LEU A 655 28.60 14.61 -13.34
CA LEU A 655 27.56 13.62 -13.71
C LEU A 655 27.42 12.51 -12.65
N VAL A 656 28.54 12.10 -12.05
CA VAL A 656 28.59 11.06 -11.03
C VAL A 656 27.89 11.48 -9.75
N ALA A 657 28.11 12.72 -9.28
CA ALA A 657 27.37 13.27 -8.15
C ALA A 657 25.86 13.38 -8.44
N TYR A 658 25.50 13.78 -9.67
CA TYR A 658 24.11 13.85 -10.10
C TYR A 658 23.41 12.47 -10.10
N LEU A 659 24.07 11.44 -10.67
CA LEU A 659 23.58 10.06 -10.71
C LEU A 659 23.45 9.46 -9.30
N GLN A 660 24.46 9.63 -8.45
CA GLN A 660 24.43 9.17 -7.06
C GLN A 660 23.26 9.81 -6.29
N ALA A 661 23.16 11.13 -6.31
CA ALA A 661 22.12 11.86 -5.57
C ALA A 661 20.72 11.53 -6.07
N GLY A 662 20.52 11.40 -7.38
CA GLY A 662 19.23 11.05 -7.95
C GLY A 662 18.80 9.60 -7.69
N LEU A 663 19.74 8.64 -7.72
CA LEU A 663 19.46 7.25 -7.31
C LEU A 663 19.17 7.14 -5.82
N HIS A 664 19.88 7.90 -4.98
CA HIS A 664 19.60 7.97 -3.55
C HIS A 664 18.21 8.53 -3.28
N ARG A 665 17.82 9.64 -3.93
CA ARG A 665 16.44 10.16 -3.84
C ARG A 665 15.42 9.16 -4.37
N ALA A 666 15.74 8.43 -5.44
CA ALA A 666 14.86 7.41 -5.98
C ALA A 666 14.67 6.25 -4.99
N SER A 667 15.71 5.84 -4.27
CA SER A 667 15.61 4.79 -3.27
C SER A 667 14.65 5.17 -2.13
N LEU A 668 14.74 6.41 -1.64
CA LEU A 668 13.83 6.97 -0.63
C LEU A 668 12.39 7.07 -1.13
N ASN A 669 12.22 7.27 -2.44
CA ASN A 669 10.93 7.39 -3.11
C ASN A 669 10.45 6.08 -3.74
N ASN A 670 10.69 4.93 -3.09
CA ASN A 670 10.19 3.62 -3.52
C ASN A 670 10.65 3.27 -4.96
N GLY A 671 11.87 3.65 -5.29
CA GLY A 671 12.47 3.47 -6.61
C GLY A 671 11.89 4.38 -7.70
N ARG A 672 11.28 5.52 -7.35
CA ARG A 672 10.74 6.50 -8.31
C ARG A 672 11.60 7.76 -8.42
N SER A 673 11.80 8.25 -9.64
CA SER A 673 12.60 9.43 -9.99
C SER A 673 11.91 10.30 -11.02
N SER A 674 12.42 11.52 -11.24
CA SER A 674 11.94 12.37 -12.33
C SER A 674 12.22 11.76 -13.71
N ARG A 675 11.43 12.13 -14.73
CA ARG A 675 11.67 11.72 -16.13
C ARG A 675 13.04 12.21 -16.65
N ALA A 676 13.44 13.42 -16.28
CA ALA A 676 14.74 13.98 -16.64
C ALA A 676 15.89 13.13 -16.07
N PHE A 677 15.82 12.80 -14.77
CA PHE A 677 16.81 11.93 -14.15
C PHE A 677 16.85 10.54 -14.79
N GLN A 678 15.68 9.97 -15.09
CA GLN A 678 15.57 8.66 -15.71
C GLN A 678 16.29 8.62 -17.07
N ALA A 679 16.14 9.66 -17.90
CA ALA A 679 16.81 9.74 -19.20
C ALA A 679 18.34 9.76 -19.06
N VAL A 680 18.85 10.52 -18.09
CA VAL A 680 20.30 10.55 -17.77
C VAL A 680 20.75 9.18 -17.27
N ALA A 681 20.07 8.60 -16.29
CA ALA A 681 20.42 7.30 -15.72
C ALA A 681 20.37 6.15 -16.75
N SER A 682 19.44 6.17 -17.71
CA SER A 682 19.39 5.16 -18.78
C SER A 682 20.53 5.28 -19.78
N LYS A 683 21.05 6.49 -20.02
CA LYS A 683 22.17 6.72 -20.93
C LYS A 683 23.51 6.30 -20.31
N HIS A 684 23.64 6.48 -18.99
CA HIS A 684 24.92 6.34 -18.30
C HIS A 684 25.06 5.06 -17.46
N ILE A 685 23.98 4.32 -17.19
CA ILE A 685 24.04 3.02 -16.52
C ILE A 685 23.48 1.98 -17.48
N VAL A 686 24.38 1.35 -18.23
CA VAL A 686 24.08 0.45 -19.36
C VAL A 686 24.49 -1.00 -19.04
N ASP A 687 24.23 -1.93 -19.96
CA ASP A 687 24.63 -3.35 -19.86
C ASP A 687 24.18 -4.03 -18.56
N ARG A 688 22.98 -3.70 -18.09
CA ARG A 688 22.47 -4.19 -16.81
C ARG A 688 22.16 -5.69 -16.91
N ARG A 689 22.77 -6.50 -16.05
CA ARG A 689 22.54 -7.94 -15.96
C ARG A 689 22.24 -8.35 -14.54
N PHE A 690 21.34 -9.32 -14.38
CA PHE A 690 20.91 -9.83 -13.08
C PHE A 690 21.10 -11.34 -13.04
N ARG A 691 21.64 -11.85 -11.93
CA ARG A 691 21.86 -13.27 -11.67
C ARG A 691 21.25 -13.64 -10.33
N VAL A 692 20.48 -14.71 -10.31
CA VAL A 692 19.85 -15.23 -9.09
C VAL A 692 20.82 -16.21 -8.41
N SER A 693 20.95 -16.09 -7.09
CA SER A 693 21.74 -16.99 -6.25
C SER A 693 20.93 -17.28 -4.98
N GLY A 694 19.97 -18.21 -5.09
CA GLY A 694 19.01 -18.52 -4.03
C GLY A 694 18.18 -17.29 -3.61
N ASP A 695 18.31 -16.90 -2.35
CA ASP A 695 17.60 -15.77 -1.75
C ASP A 695 18.18 -14.40 -2.13
N LEU A 696 19.21 -14.35 -2.98
CA LEU A 696 19.86 -13.12 -3.41
C LEU A 696 19.80 -12.93 -4.92
N VAL A 697 19.77 -11.68 -5.34
CA VAL A 697 19.90 -11.24 -6.73
C VAL A 697 21.16 -10.39 -6.84
N ALA A 698 22.16 -10.92 -7.52
CA ALA A 698 23.33 -10.16 -7.93
C ALA A 698 23.00 -9.35 -9.18
N TRP A 699 23.40 -8.08 -9.20
CA TRP A 699 23.28 -7.23 -10.38
C TRP A 699 24.66 -6.69 -10.78
N THR A 700 24.83 -6.48 -12.07
CA THR A 700 26.01 -5.87 -12.69
C THR A 700 25.55 -4.88 -13.73
N ALA A 701 26.28 -3.80 -13.94
CA ALA A 701 26.04 -2.80 -14.98
C ALA A 701 27.36 -2.11 -15.35
N THR A 702 27.38 -1.38 -16.44
CA THR A 702 28.50 -0.51 -16.83
C THR A 702 28.10 0.94 -16.60
N LEU A 703 28.85 1.65 -15.76
CA LEU A 703 28.75 3.10 -15.64
C LEU A 703 29.57 3.74 -16.77
N VAL A 704 28.92 4.57 -17.57
CA VAL A 704 29.50 5.29 -18.70
C VAL A 704 29.57 6.78 -18.35
N VAL A 705 30.77 7.32 -18.22
CA VAL A 705 31.00 8.71 -17.78
C VAL A 705 31.83 9.45 -18.84
N PRO A 706 31.33 10.56 -19.41
CA PRO A 706 32.13 11.41 -20.29
C PRO A 706 33.13 12.24 -19.47
N CYS A 707 34.36 12.32 -19.97
CA CYS A 707 35.47 13.08 -19.40
C CYS A 707 35.61 14.44 -20.08
N ILE A 708 36.21 15.41 -19.36
CA ILE A 708 36.38 16.80 -19.82
C ILE A 708 37.21 16.87 -21.10
N ASN A 709 38.12 15.92 -21.31
CA ASN A 709 38.94 15.81 -22.51
C ASN A 709 38.20 15.27 -23.75
N GLY A 710 36.90 14.92 -23.62
CA GLY A 710 36.08 14.36 -24.69
C GLY A 710 36.06 12.83 -24.76
N ASP A 711 36.87 12.14 -23.94
CA ASP A 711 36.88 10.68 -23.86
C ASP A 711 35.73 10.15 -22.99
N GLU A 712 35.49 8.84 -23.06
CA GLU A 712 34.47 8.15 -22.26
C GLU A 712 35.11 7.07 -21.39
N VAL A 713 34.84 7.13 -20.09
CA VAL A 713 35.28 6.13 -19.11
C VAL A 713 34.13 5.16 -18.85
N ARG A 714 34.41 3.86 -19.03
CA ARG A 714 33.46 2.76 -18.81
C ARG A 714 33.90 1.93 -17.62
N ILE A 715 33.12 1.93 -16.55
CA ILE A 715 33.47 1.28 -15.28
C ILE A 715 32.42 0.23 -14.94
N PRO A 716 32.80 -1.05 -14.72
CA PRO A 716 31.86 -2.05 -14.24
C PRO A 716 31.45 -1.74 -12.79
N ILE A 717 30.15 -1.74 -12.53
CA ILE A 717 29.55 -1.62 -11.21
C ILE A 717 28.69 -2.85 -10.92
N ALA A 718 28.64 -3.25 -9.66
CA ALA A 718 27.90 -4.44 -9.25
C ALA A 718 27.36 -4.29 -7.82
N GLY A 719 26.38 -5.11 -7.49
CA GLY A 719 25.83 -5.19 -6.14
C GLY A 719 24.91 -6.38 -5.92
N LEU A 720 24.38 -6.47 -4.71
CA LEU A 720 23.50 -7.56 -4.26
C LEU A 720 22.20 -7.00 -3.71
N MET A 721 21.12 -7.75 -3.90
CA MET A 721 19.78 -7.44 -3.43
C MET A 721 19.10 -8.70 -2.93
N GLU A 722 18.07 -8.54 -2.10
CA GLU A 722 17.26 -9.65 -1.62
C GLU A 722 16.24 -10.11 -2.67
N ASN A 723 16.14 -11.42 -2.87
CA ASN A 723 15.06 -12.06 -3.62
C ASN A 723 13.84 -12.23 -2.70
N ILE A 724 12.85 -11.36 -2.84
CA ILE A 724 11.65 -11.31 -2.00
C ILE A 724 10.76 -12.55 -2.19
N ARG A 725 10.94 -13.29 -3.29
CA ARG A 725 10.04 -14.38 -3.66
C ARG A 725 10.22 -15.65 -2.83
N GLU A 726 11.45 -15.97 -2.42
CA GLU A 726 11.76 -17.15 -1.59
C GLU A 726 11.33 -16.95 -0.11
N ARG A 727 10.92 -15.74 0.26
CA ARG A 727 10.57 -15.37 1.62
C ARG A 727 9.23 -15.98 2.06
N LYS A 728 9.27 -16.87 3.05
CA LYS A 728 8.06 -17.34 3.76
C LYS A 728 7.59 -16.28 4.76
N GLY A 729 6.68 -15.40 4.35
CA GLY A 729 5.99 -14.48 5.27
C GLY A 729 6.74 -13.15 5.56
N LYS A 730 6.60 -12.61 6.77
CA LYS A 730 7.13 -11.28 7.18
C LYS A 730 8.59 -11.29 7.68
N GLU A 731 9.39 -12.32 7.39
CA GLU A 731 10.74 -12.50 7.97
C GLU A 731 11.78 -11.48 7.50
N LEU A 732 12.36 -10.64 8.37
CA LEU A 732 13.39 -9.65 7.97
C LEU A 732 14.49 -10.24 7.08
N ALA A 733 15.13 -9.39 6.27
CA ALA A 733 16.25 -9.79 5.42
C ALA A 733 17.35 -10.52 6.20
N ARG A 734 18.13 -11.37 5.50
CA ARG A 734 19.23 -12.12 6.09
C ARG A 734 20.20 -11.21 6.84
N ALA A 735 20.70 -11.69 7.97
CA ALA A 735 21.58 -10.92 8.84
C ALA A 735 22.86 -10.47 8.11
N ASP A 736 23.43 -11.34 7.25
CA ASP A 736 24.60 -11.03 6.42
C ASP A 736 24.35 -9.84 5.48
N LEU A 737 23.20 -9.81 4.82
CA LEU A 737 22.83 -8.74 3.90
C LEU A 737 22.58 -7.42 4.65
N VAL A 738 21.97 -7.49 5.84
CA VAL A 738 21.79 -6.31 6.71
C VAL A 738 23.13 -5.76 7.17
N ALA A 739 24.06 -6.64 7.58
CA ALA A 739 25.40 -6.24 7.97
C ALA A 739 26.17 -5.64 6.79
N GLU A 740 26.07 -6.20 5.59
CA GLU A 740 26.64 -5.64 4.37
C GLU A 740 26.07 -4.24 4.08
N TYR A 741 24.75 -4.07 4.16
CA TYR A 741 24.11 -2.76 3.92
C TYR A 741 24.53 -1.69 4.93
N VAL A 742 24.66 -2.03 6.21
CA VAL A 742 24.96 -1.04 7.24
C VAL A 742 26.46 -0.81 7.36
N LEU A 743 27.26 -1.87 7.43
CA LEU A 743 28.67 -1.79 7.77
C LEU A 743 29.57 -1.63 6.54
N ARG A 744 29.23 -2.25 5.41
CA ARG A 744 30.04 -2.19 4.18
C ARG A 744 29.56 -1.11 3.21
N ASP A 745 28.25 -0.96 3.08
CA ASP A 745 27.60 -0.01 2.16
C ASP A 745 27.31 1.36 2.82
N GLY A 746 27.53 1.51 4.14
CA GLY A 746 27.34 2.79 4.85
C GLY A 746 25.89 3.26 4.98
N ARG A 747 24.90 2.41 4.68
CA ARG A 747 23.49 2.83 4.69
C ARG A 747 23.00 3.05 6.11
N SER A 748 22.21 4.11 6.31
CA SER A 748 21.60 4.37 7.61
C SER A 748 20.65 3.23 8.00
N LEU A 749 20.63 2.89 9.29
CA LEU A 749 19.71 1.88 9.82
C LEU A 749 18.24 2.21 9.56
N ASP A 750 17.90 3.51 9.50
CA ASP A 750 16.53 3.95 9.22
C ASP A 750 16.14 3.66 7.76
N ASP A 751 17.06 3.84 6.82
CA ASP A 751 16.82 3.51 5.41
C ASP A 751 16.67 1.99 5.22
N VAL A 752 17.55 1.20 5.85
CA VAL A 752 17.46 -0.27 5.83
C VAL A 752 16.14 -0.75 6.47
N ALA A 753 15.71 -0.12 7.56
CA ALA A 753 14.44 -0.42 8.23
C ALA A 753 13.22 -0.09 7.36
N ARG A 754 13.22 1.07 6.68
CA ARG A 754 12.18 1.46 5.71
C ARG A 754 12.08 0.46 4.55
N GLN A 755 13.21 0.08 3.96
CA GLN A 755 13.28 -0.91 2.87
C GLN A 755 12.64 -2.24 3.29
N GLN A 756 12.95 -2.72 4.50
CA GLN A 756 12.44 -3.97 5.04
C GLN A 756 11.02 -3.89 5.64
N THR A 757 10.42 -2.70 5.71
CA THR A 757 9.14 -2.44 6.39
C THR A 757 9.18 -2.93 7.84
N ALA A 758 10.28 -2.60 8.51
CA ALA A 758 10.54 -2.92 9.91
C ALA A 758 10.87 -1.64 10.68
N THR A 759 10.91 -1.73 12.01
CA THR A 759 11.42 -0.63 12.83
C THR A 759 12.94 -0.70 12.92
N ARG A 760 13.62 0.45 13.07
CA ARG A 760 15.06 0.54 13.35
C ARG A 760 15.49 -0.42 14.46
N LYS A 761 14.76 -0.38 15.58
CA LYS A 761 14.94 -1.29 16.72
C LYS A 761 14.94 -2.76 16.27
N THR A 762 13.97 -3.15 15.43
CA THR A 762 13.81 -4.53 14.98
C THR A 762 14.99 -5.00 14.12
N VAL A 763 15.42 -4.20 13.14
CA VAL A 763 16.59 -4.51 12.31
C VAL A 763 17.85 -4.64 13.18
N MET A 764 18.05 -3.69 14.09
CA MET A 764 19.20 -3.68 14.97
C MET A 764 19.21 -4.89 15.92
N THR A 765 18.12 -5.17 16.64
CA THR A 765 18.11 -6.22 17.67
C THR A 765 18.00 -7.64 17.11
N LYS A 766 17.32 -7.83 15.97
CA LYS A 766 17.07 -9.18 15.42
C LYS A 766 18.04 -9.60 14.33
N ARG A 767 18.78 -8.67 13.72
CA ARG A 767 19.71 -8.95 12.61
C ARG A 767 21.13 -8.47 12.89
N LEU A 768 21.33 -7.16 13.01
CA LEU A 768 22.68 -6.60 13.06
C LEU A 768 23.45 -6.94 14.34
N MET A 769 22.83 -6.77 15.52
CA MET A 769 23.49 -7.02 16.80
C MET A 769 23.84 -8.51 17.03
N PRO A 770 22.94 -9.48 16.70
CA PRO A 770 23.31 -10.90 16.69
C PRO A 770 24.45 -11.19 15.72
N TRP A 771 24.39 -10.67 14.49
CA TRP A 771 25.42 -10.91 13.47
C TRP A 771 26.81 -10.46 13.94
N LEU A 772 26.90 -9.26 14.52
CA LEU A 772 28.15 -8.73 15.07
C LEU A 772 28.72 -9.61 16.18
N ARG A 773 27.87 -10.13 17.08
CA ARG A 773 28.29 -11.05 18.14
C ARG A 773 28.83 -12.35 17.54
N ASP A 774 28.14 -12.89 16.55
CA ASP A 774 28.49 -14.17 15.92
C ASP A 774 29.80 -14.05 15.10
N HIS A 775 30.16 -12.83 14.65
CA HIS A 775 31.42 -12.49 13.97
C HIS A 775 32.48 -11.85 14.90
N GLY A 776 32.40 -12.10 16.22
CA GLY A 776 33.46 -11.76 17.18
C GLY A 776 33.42 -10.36 17.80
N VAL A 777 32.52 -9.47 17.39
CA VAL A 777 32.26 -8.17 18.05
C VAL A 777 31.31 -8.40 19.23
N THR A 778 31.85 -8.89 20.34
CA THR A 778 31.05 -9.44 21.45
C THR A 778 30.61 -8.39 22.48
N ALA A 779 31.49 -7.44 22.83
CA ALA A 779 31.23 -6.40 23.82
C ALA A 779 30.06 -5.49 23.41
N ARG A 780 29.19 -5.14 24.37
CA ARG A 780 28.03 -4.25 24.12
C ARG A 780 28.47 -2.89 23.60
N GLY A 781 29.48 -2.29 24.23
CA GLY A 781 30.02 -0.99 23.83
C GLY A 781 30.59 -0.99 22.42
N ALA A 782 31.34 -2.04 22.05
CA ALA A 782 31.91 -2.19 20.71
C ALA A 782 30.83 -2.24 19.62
N LYS A 783 29.79 -3.06 19.83
CA LYS A 783 28.66 -3.15 18.88
C LYS A 783 27.94 -1.83 18.71
N ASN A 784 27.59 -1.17 19.82
CA ASN A 784 26.86 0.10 19.78
C ASN A 784 27.70 1.20 19.12
N ALA A 785 28.98 1.33 19.49
CA ALA A 785 29.89 2.31 18.92
C ALA A 785 30.16 2.07 17.43
N LEU A 786 30.26 0.82 16.99
CA LEU A 786 30.47 0.49 15.58
C LEU A 786 29.23 0.83 14.73
N VAL A 787 28.04 0.50 15.22
CA VAL A 787 26.77 0.76 14.51
C VAL A 787 26.46 2.26 14.42
N ASP A 788 26.86 3.05 15.41
CA ASP A 788 26.65 4.50 15.46
C ASP A 788 27.88 5.30 15.03
N HIS A 789 28.87 4.65 14.43
CA HIS A 789 30.14 5.28 14.13
C HIS A 789 29.97 6.43 13.12
N PRO A 790 30.55 7.63 13.36
CA PRO A 790 30.40 8.77 12.46
C PRO A 790 31.17 8.60 11.13
N PHE A 791 32.16 7.71 11.09
CA PHE A 791 32.99 7.47 9.91
C PHE A 791 32.68 6.08 9.33
N GLU A 792 32.13 6.06 8.12
CA GLU A 792 31.77 4.83 7.38
C GLU A 792 33.02 3.96 7.08
N ALA A 793 34.18 4.59 6.90
CA ALA A 793 35.45 3.89 6.67
C ALA A 793 35.78 2.90 7.79
N VAL A 794 35.50 3.26 9.05
CA VAL A 794 35.75 2.37 10.20
C VAL A 794 34.81 1.16 10.17
N GLN A 795 33.53 1.39 9.87
CA GLN A 795 32.54 0.31 9.76
C GLN A 795 32.94 -0.69 8.69
N ARG A 796 33.39 -0.20 7.52
CA ARG A 796 33.83 -1.04 6.40
C ARG A 796 35.11 -1.80 6.70
N ILE A 797 36.12 -1.16 7.31
CA ILE A 797 37.37 -1.85 7.70
C ILE A 797 37.06 -2.96 8.71
N VAL A 798 36.23 -2.68 9.72
CA VAL A 798 35.86 -3.71 10.72
C VAL A 798 35.05 -4.83 10.06
N TYR A 799 34.13 -4.52 9.14
CA TYR A 799 33.39 -5.53 8.38
C TYR A 799 34.33 -6.46 7.59
N GLU A 800 35.32 -5.93 6.87
CA GLU A 800 36.31 -6.74 6.14
C GLU A 800 37.22 -7.56 7.07
N GLN A 801 37.46 -7.10 8.28
CA GLN A 801 38.27 -7.83 9.27
C GLN A 801 37.54 -9.03 9.88
N VAL A 802 36.21 -8.95 9.99
CA VAL A 802 35.38 -9.99 10.63
C VAL A 802 34.74 -10.94 9.62
N THR A 803 34.89 -10.67 8.32
CA THR A 803 34.39 -11.52 7.23
C THR A 803 35.56 -12.10 6.43
N ASP A 804 35.35 -13.25 5.77
CA ASP A 804 36.34 -13.88 4.89
C ASP A 804 36.41 -13.23 3.49
N GLY A 805 35.98 -11.96 3.37
CA GLY A 805 35.92 -11.22 2.12
C GLY A 805 37.26 -10.65 1.66
N SER A 806 37.25 -9.96 0.51
CA SER A 806 38.41 -9.21 0.04
C SER A 806 38.80 -8.12 1.06
N ARG A 807 40.11 -7.88 1.22
CA ARG A 807 40.69 -6.87 2.10
C ARG A 807 41.18 -5.63 1.35
N ASP A 808 40.87 -5.52 0.06
CA ASP A 808 41.35 -4.46 -0.84
C ASP A 808 41.09 -3.04 -0.31
N TYR A 809 40.02 -2.83 0.46
CA TYR A 809 39.74 -1.52 1.05
C TYR A 809 40.62 -1.26 2.28
N SER A 810 40.69 -2.22 3.21
CA SER A 810 41.50 -2.10 4.42
C SER A 810 43.00 -1.91 4.11
N GLU A 811 43.51 -2.49 3.03
CA GLU A 811 44.92 -2.38 2.62
C GLU A 811 45.34 -0.97 2.18
N ARG A 812 44.37 -0.11 1.82
CA ARG A 812 44.65 1.30 1.47
C ARG A 812 45.00 2.16 2.68
N TRP A 813 44.72 1.65 3.88
CA TRP A 813 44.95 2.35 5.14
C TRP A 813 46.24 1.86 5.79
N HIS A 814 46.86 2.73 6.59
CA HIS A 814 48.10 2.38 7.28
C HIS A 814 47.86 1.16 8.21
N ALA A 815 48.69 0.11 8.10
CA ALA A 815 48.49 -1.15 8.82
C ALA A 815 48.32 -0.98 10.34
N ALA A 816 49.06 -0.05 10.96
CA ALA A 816 48.94 0.24 12.39
C ALA A 816 47.60 0.89 12.81
N PHE A 817 46.87 1.52 11.88
CA PHE A 817 45.52 2.04 12.10
C PHE A 817 44.49 0.92 11.96
N VAL A 818 44.61 0.11 10.90
CA VAL A 818 43.77 -1.07 10.67
C VAL A 818 43.84 -2.05 11.85
N ASP A 819 45.06 -2.36 12.34
CA ASP A 819 45.28 -3.21 13.51
C ASP A 819 44.76 -2.56 14.81
N ARG A 820 44.80 -1.22 14.92
CA ARG A 820 44.19 -0.51 16.05
C ARG A 820 42.68 -0.73 16.08
N LEU A 821 41.98 -0.56 14.95
CA LEU A 821 40.54 -0.80 14.85
C LEU A 821 40.20 -2.24 15.22
N ARG A 822 40.96 -3.22 14.70
CA ARG A 822 40.78 -4.63 14.99
C ARG A 822 40.83 -4.91 16.49
N ARG A 823 41.91 -4.45 17.15
CA ARG A 823 42.10 -4.67 18.59
C ARG A 823 41.03 -3.98 19.42
N THR A 824 40.58 -2.79 19.02
CA THR A 824 39.56 -2.04 19.76
C THR A 824 38.18 -2.70 19.66
N TYR A 825 37.71 -3.03 18.46
CA TYR A 825 36.34 -3.51 18.26
C TYR A 825 36.15 -5.01 18.52
N LEU A 826 37.23 -5.80 18.48
CA LEU A 826 37.20 -7.23 18.83
C LEU A 826 37.57 -7.49 20.30
N ASP A 827 37.83 -6.45 21.11
CA ASP A 827 38.08 -6.60 22.54
C ASP A 827 36.78 -6.98 23.28
N PRO A 828 36.68 -8.19 23.86
CA PRO A 828 35.50 -8.60 24.62
C PRO A 828 35.33 -7.79 25.92
N GLY A 829 36.40 -7.14 26.41
CA GLY A 829 36.43 -6.31 27.60
C GLY A 829 36.19 -4.82 27.35
N LEU A 830 35.88 -4.40 26.12
CA LEU A 830 35.72 -2.98 25.80
C LEU A 830 34.56 -2.35 26.60
N ALA A 831 34.91 -1.59 27.64
CA ALA A 831 33.98 -0.79 28.42
C ALA A 831 33.73 0.57 27.74
N TRP A 832 32.84 0.56 26.74
CA TRP A 832 32.42 1.76 26.00
C TRP A 832 30.93 2.06 26.19
N GLY A 833 30.52 3.32 25.97
CA GLY A 833 29.14 3.74 26.13
C GLY A 833 28.20 3.18 25.05
N ASP A 834 26.91 3.57 25.13
CA ASP A 834 25.86 3.12 24.20
C ASP A 834 25.84 3.90 22.87
N ALA A 835 26.84 4.77 22.62
CA ALA A 835 27.03 5.55 21.39
C ALA A 835 28.52 5.55 21.00
N ALA A 836 28.84 5.91 19.75
CA ALA A 836 30.25 6.03 19.33
C ALA A 836 30.97 7.15 20.09
N CYS A 837 30.33 8.32 20.21
CA CYS A 837 30.71 9.38 21.13
C CYS A 837 29.73 9.41 22.33
N PRO A 838 30.11 8.91 23.52
CA PRO A 838 29.19 8.78 24.65
C PRO A 838 28.95 10.08 25.43
N ASP A 839 29.65 11.17 25.10
CA ASP A 839 29.67 12.42 25.87
C ASP A 839 29.65 13.64 24.94
N ASP A 840 29.22 14.79 25.46
CA ASP A 840 29.38 16.06 24.76
C ASP A 840 30.81 16.56 24.92
N THR A 841 31.54 16.57 23.81
CA THR A 841 32.96 16.95 23.73
C THR A 841 33.17 18.42 23.43
N THR A 842 32.09 19.20 23.21
CA THR A 842 32.16 20.59 22.73
C THR A 842 32.93 21.48 23.70
N TRP A 843 32.57 21.45 24.99
CA TRP A 843 33.25 22.25 26.00
C TRP A 843 34.71 21.80 26.26
N ILE A 844 35.04 20.54 25.99
CA ILE A 844 36.43 20.04 26.08
C ILE A 844 37.25 20.64 24.92
N ALA A 845 36.65 20.76 23.74
CA ALA A 845 37.28 21.42 22.61
C ALA A 845 37.51 22.91 22.91
N ASP A 846 36.56 23.58 23.55
CA ASP A 846 36.72 24.97 24.01
C ASP A 846 37.79 25.11 25.09
N ALA A 847 37.88 24.16 26.03
CA ALA A 847 38.95 24.10 27.00
C ALA A 847 40.33 24.03 26.33
N LEU A 848 40.48 23.18 25.31
CA LEU A 848 41.73 23.08 24.55
C LEU A 848 42.02 24.33 23.71
N ARG A 849 41.00 24.98 23.13
CA ARG A 849 41.16 26.27 22.44
C ARG A 849 41.71 27.33 23.39
N LEU A 850 41.15 27.46 24.60
CA LEU A 850 41.65 28.38 25.62
C LEU A 850 43.08 28.05 26.06
N LEU A 851 43.40 26.76 26.24
CA LEU A 851 44.74 26.32 26.65
C LEU A 851 45.81 26.41 25.54
N THR A 852 45.40 26.68 24.30
CA THR A 852 46.29 26.76 23.14
C THR A 852 46.28 28.11 22.42
N SER A 853 45.49 29.08 22.91
CA SER A 853 45.30 30.39 22.30
C SER A 853 46.61 31.19 22.18
N ASP A 854 47.36 31.33 23.27
CA ASP A 854 48.61 32.09 23.32
C ASP A 854 49.82 31.25 23.76
N THR A 855 51.01 31.83 23.65
CA THR A 855 52.28 31.11 23.88
C THR A 855 52.56 30.88 25.37
N ASP A 856 52.11 31.79 26.24
CA ASP A 856 52.36 31.71 27.68
C ASP A 856 51.49 30.62 28.31
N THR A 857 50.18 30.61 28.00
CA THR A 857 49.25 29.56 28.41
C THR A 857 49.68 28.19 27.91
N ARG A 858 50.24 28.08 26.70
CA ARG A 858 50.79 26.81 26.17
C ARG A 858 51.97 26.28 26.97
N LYS A 859 52.86 27.15 27.46
CA LYS A 859 54.05 26.78 28.22
C LYS A 859 53.72 26.45 29.68
N HIS A 860 52.97 27.34 30.33
CA HIS A 860 52.75 27.32 31.78
C HIS A 860 51.41 26.73 32.20
N GLY A 861 50.45 26.61 31.28
CA GLY A 861 49.08 26.17 31.57
C GLY A 861 48.22 27.27 32.19
N MET A 862 46.95 26.96 32.44
CA MET A 862 45.98 27.84 33.11
C MET A 862 45.61 27.28 34.47
N ARG A 863 45.30 28.13 35.46
CA ARG A 863 44.78 27.66 36.76
C ARG A 863 43.48 26.89 36.55
N VAL A 864 43.28 25.81 37.31
CA VAL A 864 42.07 24.98 37.23
C VAL A 864 40.81 25.80 37.45
N LEU A 865 40.82 26.71 38.43
CA LEU A 865 39.69 27.59 38.75
C LEU A 865 39.36 28.55 37.59
N ASP A 866 40.37 29.20 37.00
CA ASP A 866 40.17 30.16 35.91
C ASP A 866 39.55 29.48 34.68
N LEU A 867 40.04 28.27 34.35
CA LEU A 867 39.49 27.47 33.25
C LEU A 867 38.06 27.00 33.54
N ALA A 868 37.77 26.62 34.79
CA ALA A 868 36.44 26.19 35.22
C ALA A 868 35.42 27.33 35.09
N ILE A 869 35.78 28.55 35.52
CA ILE A 869 34.96 29.76 35.38
C ILE A 869 34.72 30.07 33.90
N ALA A 870 35.76 30.04 33.07
CA ALA A 870 35.63 30.38 31.65
C ALA A 870 34.71 29.45 30.85
N LEU A 871 34.52 28.21 31.32
CA LEU A 871 33.72 27.17 30.64
C LEU A 871 32.36 26.92 31.29
N ASP A 872 32.03 27.65 32.37
CA ASP A 872 30.86 27.38 33.21
C ASP A 872 30.83 25.91 33.70
N LYS A 873 31.93 25.50 34.35
CA LYS A 873 32.15 24.17 34.93
C LYS A 873 32.75 24.25 36.33
N THR A 874 32.76 23.13 37.04
CA THR A 874 33.41 22.99 38.34
C THR A 874 34.90 22.64 38.20
N GLU A 875 35.70 22.97 39.22
CA GLU A 875 37.10 22.55 39.28
C GLU A 875 37.26 21.01 39.18
N GLN A 876 36.31 20.28 39.76
CA GLN A 876 36.33 18.82 39.74
C GLN A 876 36.16 18.29 38.32
N GLU A 877 35.23 18.84 37.53
CA GLU A 877 35.03 18.47 36.12
C GLU A 877 36.29 18.75 35.28
N VAL A 878 36.98 19.86 35.52
CA VAL A 878 38.26 20.17 34.85
C VAL A 878 39.36 19.19 35.27
N ARG A 879 39.45 18.85 36.57
CA ARG A 879 40.44 17.86 37.08
C ARG A 879 40.19 16.46 36.51
N GLU A 880 38.93 16.10 36.25
CA GLU A 880 38.57 14.84 35.60
C GLU A 880 39.11 14.73 34.17
N LEU A 881 39.31 15.84 33.46
CA LEU A 881 39.96 15.83 32.13
C LEU A 881 41.44 15.44 32.19
N VAL A 882 42.09 15.55 33.35
CA VAL A 882 43.50 15.15 33.56
C VAL A 882 43.60 13.77 34.19
N LYS A 883 42.80 13.51 35.23
CA LYS A 883 42.77 12.23 35.94
C LYS A 883 41.31 11.74 36.05
N PRO A 884 40.83 10.99 35.05
CA PRO A 884 39.46 10.48 35.03
C PRO A 884 39.18 9.57 36.22
N GLN A 885 37.98 9.69 36.79
CA GLN A 885 37.49 8.77 37.81
C GLN A 885 36.81 7.56 37.15
N LYS A 886 37.06 6.35 37.66
CA LYS A 886 36.38 5.15 37.17
C LYS A 886 34.90 5.23 37.50
N ARG A 887 34.05 5.12 36.48
CA ARG A 887 32.59 5.08 36.65
C ARG A 887 32.14 3.61 36.77
N PRO A 888 31.38 3.23 37.82
CA PRO A 888 30.89 1.87 37.97
C PRO A 888 29.90 1.53 36.84
N GLY A 889 30.20 0.47 36.07
CA GLY A 889 29.31 -0.04 35.02
C GLY A 889 29.14 0.87 33.78
N GLY A 890 30.00 1.88 33.58
CA GLY A 890 29.84 2.87 32.51
C GLY A 890 31.15 3.32 31.85
N PHE A 891 31.02 4.16 30.81
CA PHE A 891 32.14 4.77 30.11
C PHE A 891 32.99 5.64 31.07
N THR A 892 34.27 5.31 31.20
CA THR A 892 35.26 6.12 31.91
C THR A 892 35.95 7.03 30.90
N ARG A 893 35.90 8.35 31.13
CA ARG A 893 36.54 9.33 30.24
C ARG A 893 38.02 9.02 30.04
N PRO A 894 38.59 9.18 28.83
CA PRO A 894 40.03 9.20 28.66
C PRO A 894 40.60 10.54 29.16
N ARG A 895 41.92 10.66 29.16
CA ARG A 895 42.60 11.91 29.47
C ARG A 895 42.53 12.86 28.27
N TYR A 896 42.35 14.15 28.52
CA TYR A 896 42.41 15.20 27.49
C TYR A 896 43.53 16.19 27.79
N LEU A 897 43.80 16.42 29.08
CA LEU A 897 44.73 17.42 29.57
C LEU A 897 45.83 16.78 30.44
N ALA A 898 46.88 17.56 30.73
CA ALA A 898 47.92 17.20 31.69
C ALA A 898 48.08 18.29 32.75
N TYR A 899 48.53 17.92 33.95
CA TYR A 899 48.94 18.91 34.94
C TYR A 899 50.22 19.61 34.47
N ALA A 900 50.23 20.94 34.53
CA ALA A 900 51.41 21.73 34.20
C ALA A 900 52.43 21.74 35.35
N THR A 901 51.96 21.60 36.59
CA THR A 901 52.77 21.67 37.81
C THR A 901 52.54 20.45 38.71
N LYS A 902 53.54 20.09 39.53
CA LYS A 902 53.42 19.00 40.54
C LYS A 902 52.32 19.28 41.58
N ALA A 903 52.08 20.55 41.89
CA ALA A 903 51.04 21.00 42.82
C ALA A 903 49.61 20.82 42.26
N LYS A 904 49.44 20.44 40.98
CA LYS A 904 48.13 20.19 40.36
C LYS A 904 47.18 21.39 40.41
N THR A 905 47.73 22.60 40.42
CA THR A 905 46.99 23.86 40.42
C THR A 905 46.73 24.38 39.01
N HIS A 906 47.53 23.94 38.03
CA HIS A 906 47.45 24.35 36.63
C HIS A 906 47.32 23.15 35.70
N VAL A 907 46.56 23.32 34.62
CA VAL A 907 46.35 22.33 33.56
C VAL A 907 46.81 22.89 32.21
N LYS A 908 47.27 22.00 31.32
CA LYS A 908 47.73 22.36 29.97
C LYS A 908 47.41 21.27 28.95
N ALA A 909 47.44 21.63 27.68
CA ALA A 909 47.37 20.68 26.57
C ALA A 909 48.63 19.80 26.50
N VAL A 910 48.47 18.54 26.08
CA VAL A 910 49.58 17.57 26.02
C VAL A 910 50.51 17.90 24.85
N GLY A 911 51.79 18.14 25.12
CA GLY A 911 52.78 18.47 24.07
C GLY A 911 53.10 17.28 23.16
N CYS A 912 53.24 17.52 21.86
CA CYS A 912 53.57 16.49 20.89
C CYS A 912 55.10 16.28 20.79
N PRO A 913 55.62 15.06 21.02
CA PRO A 913 57.07 14.78 21.04
C PRO A 913 57.69 14.58 19.65
N HIS A 914 56.87 14.53 18.58
CA HIS A 914 57.38 14.23 17.24
C HIS A 914 58.21 15.38 16.66
N SER A 915 59.31 15.05 15.99
CA SER A 915 60.22 16.03 15.37
C SER A 915 59.53 16.93 14.34
N SER A 916 58.56 16.38 13.59
CA SER A 916 57.71 17.13 12.65
C SER A 916 56.83 18.19 13.34
N CYS A 917 56.61 18.07 14.65
CA CYS A 917 55.83 19.01 15.46
C CYS A 917 56.71 20.06 16.18
N ARG A 918 58.04 20.01 16.01
CA ARG A 918 59.06 20.94 16.54
C ARG A 918 58.88 21.34 18.02
N GLY A 919 58.26 20.50 18.85
CA GLY A 919 57.97 20.78 20.26
C GLY A 919 57.05 21.97 20.53
N ARG A 920 56.41 22.56 19.51
CA ARG A 920 55.52 23.75 19.62
C ARG A 920 54.04 23.43 19.40
N ARG A 921 53.73 22.18 19.05
CA ARG A 921 52.37 21.72 18.78
C ARG A 921 51.90 20.79 19.91
N HIS A 922 50.60 20.79 20.14
CA HIS A 922 49.96 20.03 21.21
C HIS A 922 48.93 19.07 20.62
N ALA A 923 48.46 18.13 21.43
CA ALA A 923 47.21 17.42 21.17
C ALA A 923 46.05 18.37 21.51
N ASP A 924 45.56 19.06 20.50
CA ASP A 924 44.64 20.20 20.53
C ASP A 924 43.33 19.93 19.79
N HIS A 925 43.12 18.70 19.33
CA HIS A 925 41.89 18.25 18.72
C HIS A 925 41.24 17.16 19.54
N VAL A 926 40.00 17.37 19.96
CA VAL A 926 39.24 16.40 20.75
C VAL A 926 38.64 15.37 19.82
N VAL A 927 38.92 14.10 20.12
CA VAL A 927 38.35 12.96 19.41
C VAL A 927 38.00 11.91 20.45
N LEU A 928 36.72 11.83 20.78
CA LEU A 928 36.22 10.80 21.68
C LEU A 928 35.58 9.65 20.90
N LEU A 929 36.44 8.82 20.32
CA LEU A 929 36.07 7.58 19.65
C LEU A 929 36.83 6.40 20.29
N PRO A 930 36.27 5.16 20.27
CA PRO A 930 36.84 4.01 20.96
C PRO A 930 38.33 3.79 20.66
N GLU A 931 38.71 3.84 19.38
CA GLU A 931 40.04 3.55 18.87
C GLU A 931 41.06 4.65 19.18
N ALA A 932 40.61 5.90 19.30
CA ALA A 932 41.44 7.01 19.76
C ALA A 932 41.67 6.89 21.28
N ALA A 933 40.59 6.69 22.03
CA ALA A 933 40.60 6.56 23.49
C ALA A 933 41.30 5.30 24.00
N ALA A 934 41.47 4.27 23.16
CA ALA A 934 42.27 3.09 23.48
C ALA A 934 43.74 3.41 23.83
N SER A 935 44.22 4.60 23.47
CA SER A 935 45.53 5.13 23.89
C SER A 935 45.57 5.62 25.36
N GLY A 936 44.40 5.73 26.00
CA GLY A 936 44.19 6.41 27.27
C GLY A 936 43.89 7.90 27.11
N TYR A 937 43.90 8.44 25.88
CA TYR A 937 43.69 9.86 25.58
C TYR A 937 42.58 10.07 24.54
N GLY A 938 41.75 11.10 24.75
CA GLY A 938 40.68 11.52 23.85
C GLY A 938 41.06 12.71 22.97
N VAL A 939 42.35 12.86 22.68
CA VAL A 939 42.90 13.99 21.92
C VAL A 939 43.92 13.53 20.88
N LEU A 940 43.96 14.24 19.76
CA LEU A 940 44.95 14.07 18.70
C LEU A 940 45.72 15.38 18.49
N CYS A 941 46.97 15.28 18.04
CA CYS A 941 47.67 16.44 17.49
C CYS A 941 47.21 16.68 16.05
N ARG A 942 46.65 17.86 15.75
CA ARG A 942 46.16 18.21 14.39
C ARG A 942 47.22 18.04 13.30
N HIS A 943 48.49 18.28 13.61
CA HIS A 943 49.58 18.26 12.63
C HIS A 943 50.04 16.85 12.28
N CYS A 944 50.34 16.02 13.27
CA CYS A 944 50.83 14.66 13.01
C CYS A 944 49.73 13.59 13.00
N ARG A 945 48.50 13.93 13.44
CA ARG A 945 47.33 13.04 13.57
C ARG A 945 47.59 11.81 14.43
N ARG A 946 48.35 11.97 15.52
CA ARG A 946 48.69 10.89 16.47
C ARG A 946 48.11 11.20 17.84
N SER A 947 47.72 10.17 18.57
CA SER A 947 47.26 10.28 19.96
C SER A 947 48.44 10.20 20.95
N PRO A 948 48.33 10.86 22.12
CA PRO A 948 49.26 10.64 23.21
C PRO A 948 49.15 9.21 23.78
N ALA A 949 50.19 8.74 24.46
CA ALA A 949 50.16 7.50 25.23
C ALA A 949 50.68 7.73 26.66
N VAL A 950 50.43 6.74 27.53
CA VAL A 950 50.84 6.75 28.94
C VAL A 950 52.37 6.62 29.11
N HIS A 951 53.11 6.28 28.04
CA HIS A 951 54.58 6.15 28.01
C HIS A 951 55.24 7.29 27.19
N ASP A 952 56.54 7.55 27.42
CA ASP A 952 57.29 8.69 26.87
C ASP A 952 57.37 8.79 25.33
N THR A 953 56.93 7.75 24.62
CA THR A 953 56.80 7.76 23.16
C THR A 953 55.36 7.56 22.73
N TRP A 954 54.84 8.55 22.00
CA TRP A 954 53.52 8.42 21.39
C TRP A 954 53.51 7.27 20.38
N PRO A 955 52.40 6.53 20.22
CA PRO A 955 52.30 5.45 19.25
C PRO A 955 52.51 5.99 17.83
N LYS A 956 53.11 5.18 16.97
CA LYS A 956 53.28 5.53 15.55
C LYS A 956 51.96 5.52 14.76
N THR A 957 50.85 5.04 15.36
CA THR A 957 49.53 5.01 14.73
C THR A 957 49.10 6.42 14.33
N GLN A 958 49.06 6.67 13.03
CA GLN A 958 48.56 7.90 12.46
C GLN A 958 47.09 7.71 12.05
N PHE A 959 46.23 8.57 12.56
CA PHE A 959 44.80 8.58 12.23
C PHE A 959 44.57 9.28 10.88
N PRO A 960 43.52 8.88 10.14
CA PRO A 960 43.04 9.58 8.95
C PRO A 960 42.72 11.06 9.20
N GLU A 961 42.68 11.86 8.14
CA GLU A 961 42.33 13.28 8.25
C GLU A 961 40.87 13.50 8.70
N GLN A 962 39.96 12.57 8.39
CA GLN A 962 38.56 12.57 8.87
C GLN A 962 38.46 12.65 10.39
N TYR A 963 39.45 12.13 11.14
CA TYR A 963 39.49 12.24 12.59
C TYR A 963 39.82 13.65 13.09
N LEU A 964 40.02 14.62 12.20
CA LEU A 964 40.12 16.04 12.52
C LEU A 964 38.77 16.77 12.41
N GLU A 965 37.71 16.05 12.05
CA GLU A 965 36.34 16.53 12.11
C GLU A 965 35.83 16.52 13.56
N GLN A 966 35.08 17.55 13.94
CA GLN A 966 34.54 17.64 15.29
C GLN A 966 33.33 16.69 15.42
N VAL A 967 33.44 15.70 16.29
CA VAL A 967 32.39 14.70 16.56
C VAL A 967 31.82 14.91 17.95
N THR A 968 30.50 14.93 18.07
CA THR A 968 29.81 15.03 19.37
C THR A 968 28.55 14.14 19.43
N ASN A 969 27.90 14.12 20.60
CA ASN A 969 26.66 13.40 20.86
C ASN A 969 25.44 14.34 20.79
N ARG A 970 24.31 13.87 20.23
CA ARG A 970 23.04 14.61 20.14
C ARG A 970 22.35 14.80 21.49
N SER A 971 22.39 13.80 22.36
CA SER A 971 21.62 13.82 23.61
C SER A 971 22.12 12.76 24.60
N VAL A 972 21.98 13.05 25.90
CA VAL A 972 22.16 12.06 26.99
C VAL A 972 20.92 11.16 27.13
N VAL A 973 19.78 11.61 26.60
CA VAL A 973 18.47 10.94 26.68
C VAL A 973 18.10 10.35 25.34
N GLY A 974 17.98 9.02 25.30
CA GLY A 974 17.70 8.25 24.08
C GLY A 974 18.68 7.10 23.92
N GLY A 975 18.41 6.19 23.00
CA GLY A 975 19.33 5.10 22.67
C GLY A 975 19.31 4.80 21.19
N LEU A 976 20.28 4.03 20.70
CA LEU A 976 20.43 3.68 19.28
C LEU A 976 19.20 3.01 18.65
N ARG A 977 18.28 2.52 19.48
CA ARG A 977 16.98 1.98 19.07
C ARG A 977 16.04 3.06 18.50
N LEU A 978 16.20 4.31 18.93
CA LEU A 978 15.36 5.47 18.58
C LEU A 978 15.99 6.32 17.45
N GLY A 979 17.32 6.41 17.39
CA GLY A 979 18.04 7.15 16.35
C GLY A 979 19.55 7.15 16.58
N SER A 980 20.31 7.62 15.59
CA SER A 980 21.76 7.83 15.75
C SER A 980 22.04 8.84 16.86
N GLN A 981 23.05 8.58 17.69
CA GLN A 981 23.40 9.47 18.80
C GLN A 981 24.63 10.31 18.46
N THR A 982 25.57 9.76 17.70
CA THR A 982 26.79 10.44 17.29
C THR A 982 26.60 11.19 15.98
N TYR A 983 27.17 12.40 15.86
CA TYR A 983 27.17 13.16 14.61
C TYR A 983 28.42 14.01 14.47
N VAL A 984 28.77 14.33 13.21
CA VAL A 984 29.81 15.29 12.87
C VAL A 984 29.21 16.69 12.91
N VAL A 985 29.84 17.59 13.66
CA VAL A 985 29.47 19.01 13.69
C VAL A 985 29.91 19.62 12.37
N ALA A 986 28.96 20.09 11.56
CA ALA A 986 29.27 20.82 10.34
C ALA A 986 30.19 21.99 10.70
N ARG A 987 31.32 22.13 9.99
CA ARG A 987 32.15 23.33 10.12
C ARG A 987 31.24 24.52 9.82
N SER A 988 31.04 25.41 10.79
CA SER A 988 30.55 26.75 10.46
C SER A 988 31.48 27.28 9.36
N PRO A 989 30.95 27.81 8.26
CA PRO A 989 31.79 28.51 7.30
C PRO A 989 32.50 29.62 8.07
N GLU A 990 33.83 29.48 8.24
CA GLU A 990 34.70 30.57 8.69
C GLU A 990 34.86 31.59 7.56
#